data_AF-A0A8S4R394-F1
#
_entry.id   AF-A0A8S4R394-F1
#
_cell.length_a   1.000
_cell.length_b   1.000
_cell.length_c   1.000
_cell.angle_alpha   90.00
_cell.angle_beta   90.00
_cell.angle_gamma   90.00
#
_symmetry.space_group_name_H-M   'P 1'
#
loop_
_entity.id
_entity.type
_entity.pdbx_description
1 polymer ?
#
loop_
_entity_poly.entity_id
_entity_poly.type
_entity_poly.pdbx_seq_one_letter_code
_entity_poly.pdbx_strand_id
1 'polypeptide(L)'
;MIPHINDSKEEFVDSEVFYPYEKLNNIKWYDRILLNQPLKITIVFIILGIAVPLLLYHFYFFTALNIPPSDGFSIGSCLIPRETRLACGVGQMPEEECHHQCCYDRNLHMCFHRIPSRFSYIIDQPWSDDIVLHPRIATVPFSNQNSIPQVRLSIDEESATHLAITFYNSRNTSFPSKRLSDKEYSYEVGTPEINIAVNASQGTIFNTAGGPLIASDNIWEIAFKLTNETMYGLGEIPLKKNTTKIIYSNDGDMSSIPLIFAKINTSFHGLLIDVNEPTEILVHPGGQIVVRSITNYGLKFHLFVGPEPKGIMEDVMKIIGHHKQLEYWMLGIHNFENAFANTPQWNLSLVNDNQLYLFKHNTYGNDFAKAFAKKDNSTPIWSSSLWMNGGFAINRQNIDASWTNLHRELIAAALGGISGHWLWSSPICGDTENFNHTTQSNLCVKWYLAATYFPMIKIHSRKYMRYPTAFNGTHRSIIIEALNRRLGLLPYFYTTLQEGPLLRPMFYQFPLSEALHDIDTQFSVGDSLLVVPNLTPFQSHVHMWLPPGTWYELWSGLKLEANEGDPITMMTAEADFLTFIKGGSILIYQKEAQSTAESTQFLTPFSVIIALECTTDNETSVCQASGKQFITKNMSLVFVANDTNMTITADGKDFDPICDIGSGFWAYDIQFINIYGMDEEMNNYDNYRQLNTFVDLCHLETDEEIVVNLLS
;
A
#
# COMPACT_ATOMS: atom_id res chain seq x y z
N MET A 1 -75.14 -65.97 -19.63
CA MET A 1 -75.58 -66.44 -20.95
C MET A 1 -74.35 -66.48 -21.83
N ILE A 2 -73.99 -67.68 -22.29
CA ILE A 2 -72.80 -68.00 -23.10
C ILE A 2 -73.03 -67.53 -24.55
N PRO A 3 -71.99 -67.21 -25.34
CA PRO A 3 -71.49 -68.15 -26.37
C PRO A 3 -69.94 -68.14 -26.44
N HIS A 4 -69.24 -69.26 -26.18
CA HIS A 4 -68.91 -70.38 -27.07
C HIS A 4 -68.20 -70.04 -28.39
N ILE A 5 -66.88 -70.28 -28.34
CA ILE A 5 -65.94 -70.59 -29.42
C ILE A 5 -66.29 -71.95 -30.02
N ASN A 6 -66.04 -72.11 -31.33
CA ASN A 6 -66.13 -73.39 -32.03
C ASN A 6 -64.76 -73.75 -32.63
N ASP A 7 -64.36 -75.00 -32.36
CA ASP A 7 -63.09 -75.64 -32.72
C ASP A 7 -62.91 -75.88 -34.22
N SER A 8 -61.64 -75.99 -34.64
CA SER A 8 -61.26 -77.06 -35.58
C SER A 8 -59.86 -77.60 -35.26
N LYS A 9 -59.81 -78.93 -35.17
CA LYS A 9 -58.69 -79.81 -34.81
C LYS A 9 -57.69 -79.96 -35.96
N GLU A 10 -56.44 -80.27 -35.61
CA GLU A 10 -55.65 -81.29 -36.31
C GLU A 10 -54.64 -81.94 -35.33
N GLU A 11 -54.74 -83.26 -35.18
CA GLU A 11 -53.82 -84.14 -34.45
C GLU A 11 -52.56 -84.41 -35.27
N PHE A 12 -51.37 -84.55 -34.64
CA PHE A 12 -50.31 -85.44 -35.14
C PHE A 12 -49.37 -85.92 -34.01
N VAL A 13 -49.61 -87.18 -33.59
CA VAL A 13 -48.68 -88.31 -33.32
C VAL A 13 -47.30 -88.06 -32.69
N ASP A 14 -47.10 -88.67 -31.51
CA ASP A 14 -45.84 -88.91 -30.82
C ASP A 14 -44.83 -89.72 -31.62
N SER A 15 -43.56 -89.29 -31.59
CA SER A 15 -42.42 -90.18 -31.85
C SER A 15 -41.37 -89.98 -30.75
N GLU A 16 -41.23 -90.99 -29.89
CA GLU A 16 -40.13 -91.09 -28.93
C GLU A 16 -38.80 -91.23 -29.69
N VAL A 17 -37.89 -90.29 -29.48
CA VAL A 17 -36.50 -90.40 -29.92
C VAL A 17 -35.60 -90.51 -28.68
N PHE A 18 -35.16 -91.73 -28.41
CA PHE A 18 -34.11 -92.07 -27.46
C PHE A 18 -32.76 -91.48 -27.91
N TYR A 19 -32.08 -90.72 -27.05
CA TYR A 19 -30.68 -90.35 -27.26
C TYR A 19 -29.77 -91.02 -26.21
N PRO A 20 -28.67 -91.69 -26.64
CA PRO A 20 -27.77 -92.44 -25.77
C PRO A 20 -26.83 -91.56 -24.95
N TYR A 21 -26.46 -92.09 -23.77
CA TYR A 21 -25.73 -91.46 -22.67
C TYR A 21 -24.22 -91.28 -22.93
N GLU A 22 -23.84 -90.63 -24.03
CA GLU A 22 -22.42 -90.35 -24.35
C GLU A 22 -22.23 -88.99 -25.04
N LYS A 23 -22.33 -87.89 -24.27
CA LYS A 23 -21.61 -86.62 -24.49
C LYS A 23 -21.87 -85.62 -23.35
N LEU A 24 -21.41 -85.97 -22.16
CA LEU A 24 -21.43 -85.13 -20.96
C LEU A 24 -20.12 -84.32 -20.79
N ASN A 25 -19.55 -83.81 -21.88
CA ASN A 25 -18.33 -82.97 -21.83
C ASN A 25 -18.36 -81.85 -22.87
N ASN A 26 -19.05 -80.75 -22.50
CA ASN A 26 -18.69 -79.35 -22.81
C ASN A 26 -19.87 -78.43 -22.48
N ILE A 27 -20.18 -78.25 -21.20
CA ILE A 27 -21.00 -77.11 -20.75
C ILE A 27 -20.02 -76.01 -20.40
N LYS A 28 -20.01 -74.92 -21.17
CA LYS A 28 -19.10 -73.80 -20.90
C LYS A 28 -19.56 -73.07 -19.65
N TRP A 29 -18.63 -72.47 -18.91
CA TRP A 29 -18.89 -71.88 -17.59
C TRP A 29 -19.99 -70.81 -17.59
N TYR A 30 -20.17 -70.09 -18.71
CA TYR A 30 -21.23 -69.09 -18.86
C TYR A 30 -22.64 -69.71 -18.94
N ASP A 31 -22.78 -70.94 -19.45
CA ASP A 31 -24.07 -71.65 -19.49
C ASP A 31 -24.53 -72.06 -18.08
N ARG A 32 -23.58 -72.34 -17.17
CA ARG A 32 -23.86 -72.58 -15.74
C ARG A 32 -24.32 -71.33 -15.00
N ILE A 33 -23.90 -70.14 -15.45
CA ILE A 33 -24.30 -68.86 -14.86
C ILE A 33 -25.71 -68.46 -15.33
N LEU A 34 -26.04 -68.70 -16.60
CA LEU A 34 -27.33 -68.33 -17.19
C LEU A 34 -28.50 -69.23 -16.74
N LEU A 35 -28.21 -70.48 -16.34
CA LEU A 35 -29.20 -71.45 -15.86
C LEU A 35 -29.48 -71.38 -14.35
N ASN A 36 -28.63 -70.68 -13.58
CA ASN A 36 -28.80 -70.53 -12.12
C ASN A 36 -29.51 -69.21 -11.79
N GLN A 37 -30.83 -69.30 -11.57
CA GLN A 37 -31.74 -68.17 -11.42
C GLN A 37 -31.32 -67.14 -10.35
N PRO A 38 -30.90 -67.52 -9.13
CA PRO A 38 -30.39 -66.55 -8.15
C PRO A 38 -29.10 -65.87 -8.60
N LEU A 39 -28.16 -66.60 -9.22
CA LEU A 39 -26.86 -66.07 -9.65
C LEU A 39 -27.00 -65.04 -10.79
N LYS A 40 -27.93 -65.30 -11.72
CA LYS A 40 -28.28 -64.39 -12.82
C LYS A 40 -28.81 -63.06 -12.29
N ILE A 41 -29.67 -63.11 -11.26
CA ILE A 41 -30.21 -61.91 -10.61
C ILE A 41 -29.08 -61.14 -9.90
N THR A 42 -28.18 -61.83 -9.19
CA THR A 42 -27.07 -61.16 -8.48
C THR A 42 -26.12 -60.44 -9.44
N ILE A 43 -25.78 -61.07 -10.57
CA ILE A 43 -24.90 -60.46 -11.58
C ILE A 43 -25.56 -59.25 -12.24
N VAL A 44 -26.86 -59.30 -12.53
CA VAL A 44 -27.59 -58.15 -13.07
C VAL A 44 -27.61 -56.98 -12.08
N PHE A 45 -27.81 -57.24 -10.78
CA PHE A 45 -27.73 -56.20 -9.76
C PHE A 45 -26.32 -55.63 -9.57
N ILE A 46 -25.26 -56.44 -9.69
CA ILE A 46 -23.88 -55.97 -9.65
C ILE A 46 -23.58 -55.10 -10.88
N ILE A 47 -24.01 -55.52 -12.07
CA ILE A 47 -23.83 -54.75 -13.31
C ILE A 47 -24.61 -53.43 -13.21
N LEU A 48 -25.86 -53.43 -12.72
CA LEU A 48 -26.61 -52.19 -12.48
C LEU A 48 -25.98 -51.32 -11.40
N GLY A 49 -25.46 -51.91 -10.33
CA GLY A 49 -24.77 -51.22 -9.24
C GLY A 49 -23.46 -50.55 -9.66
N ILE A 50 -22.86 -50.97 -10.77
CA ILE A 50 -21.65 -50.35 -11.35
C ILE A 50 -22.02 -49.42 -12.52
N ALA A 51 -22.90 -49.88 -13.42
CA ALA A 51 -23.26 -49.17 -14.64
C ALA A 51 -24.14 -47.95 -14.37
N VAL A 52 -25.07 -48.00 -13.40
CA VAL A 52 -25.93 -46.86 -13.10
C VAL A 52 -25.14 -45.71 -12.45
N PRO A 53 -24.25 -45.93 -11.46
CA PRO A 53 -23.40 -44.85 -10.97
C PRO A 53 -22.41 -44.33 -12.01
N LEU A 54 -21.85 -45.19 -12.88
CA LEU A 54 -21.01 -44.74 -13.99
C LEU A 54 -21.78 -43.93 -15.01
N LEU A 55 -23.01 -44.32 -15.35
CA LEU A 55 -23.88 -43.57 -16.26
C LEU A 55 -24.38 -42.29 -15.62
N LEU A 56 -24.68 -42.26 -14.32
CA LEU A 56 -25.04 -41.03 -13.61
C LEU A 56 -23.83 -40.10 -13.46
N TYR A 57 -22.64 -40.64 -13.16
CA TYR A 57 -21.39 -39.90 -13.16
C TYR A 57 -21.11 -39.33 -14.56
N HIS A 58 -21.29 -40.14 -15.61
CA HIS A 58 -21.20 -39.67 -16.99
C HIS A 58 -22.28 -38.61 -17.28
N PHE A 59 -23.55 -38.83 -16.98
CA PHE A 59 -24.59 -37.87 -17.36
C PHE A 59 -24.54 -36.55 -16.56
N TYR A 60 -24.13 -36.58 -15.29
CA TYR A 60 -24.00 -35.39 -14.46
C TYR A 60 -22.63 -34.69 -14.58
N PHE A 61 -21.54 -35.41 -14.86
CA PHE A 61 -20.19 -34.83 -14.97
C PHE A 61 -19.64 -34.73 -16.41
N PHE A 62 -20.11 -35.53 -17.39
CA PHE A 62 -19.62 -35.49 -18.80
C PHE A 62 -20.31 -34.47 -19.70
N THR A 63 -21.36 -33.76 -19.28
CA THR A 63 -21.92 -32.64 -20.07
C THR A 63 -20.95 -31.46 -20.22
N ALA A 64 -19.73 -31.56 -19.67
CA ALA A 64 -18.66 -30.58 -19.78
C ALA A 64 -17.57 -30.90 -20.83
N LEU A 65 -17.62 -32.03 -21.56
CA LEU A 65 -16.67 -32.28 -22.65
C LEU A 65 -17.13 -31.61 -23.95
N ASN A 66 -16.90 -30.31 -24.04
CA ASN A 66 -16.55 -29.72 -25.33
C ASN A 66 -15.34 -30.48 -25.86
N ILE A 67 -15.41 -30.92 -27.13
CA ILE A 67 -14.30 -31.55 -27.87
C ILE A 67 -13.01 -30.78 -27.52
N PRO A 68 -11.88 -31.45 -27.17
CA PRO A 68 -10.63 -30.75 -26.89
C PRO A 68 -10.34 -29.81 -28.07
N PRO A 69 -10.02 -28.53 -27.82
CA PRO A 69 -9.72 -27.61 -28.89
C PRO A 69 -8.59 -28.22 -29.71
N SER A 70 -8.70 -28.12 -31.04
CA SER A 70 -7.74 -28.68 -32.00
C SER A 70 -6.35 -28.01 -31.92
N ASP A 71 -6.13 -27.12 -30.96
CA ASP A 71 -4.93 -26.31 -30.78
C ASP A 71 -3.90 -26.96 -29.84
N GLY A 72 -4.26 -28.01 -29.09
CA GLY A 72 -3.33 -28.78 -28.25
C GLY A 72 -2.96 -28.13 -26.92
N PHE A 73 -3.60 -27.03 -26.52
CA PHE A 73 -3.34 -26.28 -25.28
C PHE A 73 -4.35 -26.61 -24.16
N SER A 74 -4.12 -26.09 -22.94
CA SER A 74 -4.99 -26.36 -21.79
C SER A 74 -6.43 -25.93 -22.09
N ILE A 75 -7.40 -26.83 -21.87
CA ILE A 75 -8.83 -26.59 -22.17
C ILE A 75 -9.38 -25.47 -21.27
N GLY A 76 -8.81 -25.35 -20.07
CA GLY A 76 -9.33 -24.56 -18.96
C GLY A 76 -10.69 -25.03 -18.47
N SER A 77 -11.12 -24.47 -17.35
CA SER A 77 -12.42 -24.80 -16.74
C SER A 77 -13.28 -23.56 -16.58
N CYS A 78 -14.58 -23.70 -16.89
CA CYS A 78 -15.61 -22.73 -16.52
C CYS A 78 -16.17 -22.97 -15.10
N LEU A 79 -15.78 -24.07 -14.44
CA LEU A 79 -16.19 -24.39 -13.06
C LEU A 79 -15.37 -23.59 -12.05
N ILE A 80 -15.50 -22.27 -12.13
CA ILE A 80 -14.81 -21.32 -11.26
C ILE A 80 -15.82 -20.81 -10.23
N PRO A 81 -15.48 -20.78 -8.93
CA PRO A 81 -16.31 -20.19 -7.89
C PRO A 81 -16.63 -18.72 -8.22
N ARG A 82 -17.87 -18.28 -8.01
CA ARG A 82 -18.37 -16.95 -8.46
C ARG A 82 -17.50 -15.80 -7.96
N GLU A 83 -17.02 -15.90 -6.73
CA GLU A 83 -16.18 -14.94 -6.04
C GLU A 83 -14.76 -14.80 -6.64
N THR A 84 -14.33 -15.75 -7.49
CA THR A 84 -13.01 -15.74 -8.15
C THR A 84 -13.10 -15.50 -9.67
N ARG A 85 -14.29 -15.20 -10.20
CA ARG A 85 -14.49 -15.01 -11.63
C ARG A 85 -14.03 -13.64 -12.09
N LEU A 86 -12.94 -13.63 -12.85
CA LEU A 86 -12.46 -12.44 -13.54
C LEU A 86 -13.33 -12.13 -14.76
N ALA A 87 -13.80 -10.88 -14.87
CA ALA A 87 -14.58 -10.40 -16.00
C ALA A 87 -13.82 -10.58 -17.32
N CYS A 88 -14.49 -11.11 -18.34
CA CYS A 88 -13.93 -11.26 -19.69
C CYS A 88 -14.43 -10.10 -20.55
N GLY A 89 -13.56 -9.13 -20.83
CA GLY A 89 -13.98 -7.88 -21.46
C GLY A 89 -14.71 -6.98 -20.46
N VAL A 90 -15.87 -6.44 -20.83
CA VAL A 90 -16.69 -5.56 -19.97
C VAL A 90 -17.33 -6.33 -18.79
N GLY A 91 -17.37 -7.66 -18.85
CA GLY A 91 -17.94 -8.49 -17.79
C GLY A 91 -19.47 -8.56 -17.84
N GLN A 92 -20.16 -7.48 -17.49
CA GLN A 92 -21.64 -7.46 -17.46
C GLN A 92 -22.23 -7.28 -18.86
N MET A 93 -22.88 -8.31 -19.39
CA MET A 93 -23.45 -8.31 -20.74
C MET A 93 -24.46 -9.47 -20.95
N PRO A 94 -25.32 -9.43 -21.98
CA PRO A 94 -26.13 -10.58 -22.37
C PRO A 94 -25.26 -11.74 -22.91
N GLU A 95 -25.77 -12.98 -22.84
CA GLU A 95 -25.05 -14.20 -23.25
C GLU A 95 -24.59 -14.14 -24.71
N GLU A 96 -25.38 -13.51 -25.58
CA GLU A 96 -25.12 -13.37 -27.02
C GLU A 96 -23.94 -12.45 -27.33
N GLU A 97 -23.64 -11.49 -26.46
CA GLU A 97 -22.51 -10.56 -26.60
C GLU A 97 -21.23 -11.11 -25.95
N CYS A 98 -21.35 -12.14 -25.10
CA CYS A 98 -20.20 -12.77 -24.47
C CYS A 98 -19.32 -13.45 -25.53
N HIS A 99 -18.03 -13.09 -25.55
CA HIS A 99 -17.10 -13.66 -26.51
C HIS A 99 -17.08 -15.18 -26.36
N HIS A 100 -17.19 -15.91 -27.48
CA HIS A 100 -17.24 -17.38 -27.53
C HIS A 100 -16.04 -18.13 -26.91
N GLN A 101 -15.03 -17.39 -26.44
CA GLN A 101 -13.83 -17.92 -25.78
C GLN A 101 -13.85 -17.70 -24.26
N CYS A 102 -14.84 -16.97 -23.74
CA CYS A 102 -15.13 -16.80 -22.33
C CYS A 102 -16.21 -17.80 -21.89
N CYS A 103 -16.48 -17.83 -20.59
CA CYS A 103 -17.60 -18.52 -19.97
C CYS A 103 -18.69 -17.51 -19.60
N TYR A 104 -19.95 -17.96 -19.46
CA TYR A 104 -21.07 -17.09 -19.10
C TYR A 104 -21.78 -17.59 -17.83
N ASP A 105 -22.03 -16.69 -16.87
CA ASP A 105 -22.93 -16.94 -15.74
C ASP A 105 -24.28 -16.29 -15.99
N ARG A 106 -25.30 -17.13 -16.22
CA ARG A 106 -26.69 -16.70 -16.42
C ARG A 106 -27.31 -16.03 -15.21
N ASN A 107 -26.86 -16.34 -14.00
CA ASN A 107 -27.43 -15.74 -12.78
C ASN A 107 -26.85 -14.37 -12.47
N LEU A 108 -25.59 -14.13 -12.84
CA LEU A 108 -24.91 -12.85 -12.65
C LEU A 108 -24.96 -11.97 -13.91
N HIS A 109 -25.49 -12.50 -15.02
CA HIS A 109 -25.42 -11.90 -16.35
C HIS A 109 -24.00 -11.42 -16.70
N MET A 110 -23.01 -12.29 -16.44
CA MET A 110 -21.60 -11.95 -16.49
C MET A 110 -20.81 -12.91 -17.36
N CYS A 111 -20.06 -12.35 -18.31
CA CYS A 111 -19.04 -13.01 -19.11
C CYS A 111 -17.71 -13.01 -18.33
N PHE A 112 -17.08 -14.16 -18.16
CA PHE A 112 -15.88 -14.32 -17.33
C PHE A 112 -14.83 -15.25 -17.95
N HIS A 113 -13.57 -15.06 -17.57
CA HIS A 113 -12.47 -15.88 -18.07
C HIS A 113 -12.58 -17.32 -17.56
N ARG A 114 -12.35 -18.29 -18.43
CA ARG A 114 -11.96 -19.65 -18.01
C ARG A 114 -10.55 -19.61 -17.41
N ILE A 115 -10.18 -20.58 -16.57
CA ILE A 115 -8.83 -20.70 -16.01
C ILE A 115 -8.18 -22.00 -16.52
N PRO A 116 -6.99 -21.94 -17.16
CA PRO A 116 -6.27 -20.72 -17.55
C PRO A 116 -6.99 -19.95 -18.67
N SER A 117 -6.81 -18.63 -18.71
CA SER A 117 -7.45 -17.77 -19.71
C SER A 117 -6.95 -18.12 -21.12
N ARG A 118 -7.88 -18.17 -22.09
CA ARG A 118 -7.46 -18.27 -23.50
C ARG A 118 -6.94 -16.96 -24.07
N PHE A 119 -7.31 -15.84 -23.46
CA PHE A 119 -6.72 -14.54 -23.76
C PHE A 119 -5.43 -14.39 -22.97
N SER A 120 -4.41 -15.09 -23.45
CA SER A 120 -3.06 -15.07 -22.92
C SER A 120 -2.08 -15.30 -24.08
N TYR A 121 -0.80 -15.25 -23.78
CA TYR A 121 0.26 -15.49 -24.76
C TYR A 121 0.93 -16.85 -24.54
N ILE A 122 1.47 -17.39 -25.62
CA ILE A 122 2.20 -18.65 -25.64
C ILE A 122 3.67 -18.44 -25.97
N ILE A 123 4.46 -19.40 -25.52
CA ILE A 123 5.90 -19.47 -25.66
C ILE A 123 6.23 -20.77 -26.40
N ASP A 124 6.80 -20.65 -27.61
CA ASP A 124 7.13 -21.79 -28.46
C ASP A 124 8.45 -22.47 -28.09
N GLN A 125 9.24 -21.85 -27.20
CA GLN A 125 10.59 -22.26 -26.82
C GLN A 125 10.77 -22.18 -25.30
N PRO A 126 11.77 -22.87 -24.72
CA PRO A 126 12.16 -22.63 -23.33
C PRO A 126 12.48 -21.15 -23.08
N TRP A 127 12.18 -20.68 -21.86
CA TRP A 127 12.43 -19.30 -21.44
C TRP A 127 13.87 -18.84 -21.74
N SER A 128 13.99 -17.64 -22.31
CA SER A 128 15.27 -16.94 -22.54
C SER A 128 15.06 -15.43 -22.54
N ASP A 129 16.17 -14.68 -22.43
CA ASP A 129 16.21 -13.23 -22.14
C ASP A 129 15.69 -12.31 -23.27
N ASP A 130 15.22 -12.86 -24.40
CA ASP A 130 14.58 -12.10 -25.49
C ASP A 130 13.48 -12.94 -26.18
N ILE A 131 12.60 -13.52 -25.36
CA ILE A 131 11.55 -14.38 -25.89
C ILE A 131 10.39 -13.57 -26.48
N VAL A 132 9.98 -13.96 -27.68
CA VAL A 132 8.79 -13.42 -28.33
C VAL A 132 7.60 -14.29 -27.95
N LEU A 133 6.59 -13.63 -27.40
CA LEU A 133 5.31 -14.18 -27.03
C LEU A 133 4.33 -14.03 -28.19
N HIS A 134 3.60 -15.09 -28.50
CA HIS A 134 2.55 -15.08 -29.53
C HIS A 134 1.16 -15.15 -28.89
N PRO A 135 0.16 -14.42 -29.40
CA PRO A 135 -1.17 -14.46 -28.83
C PRO A 135 -1.81 -15.82 -29.11
N ARG A 136 -2.38 -16.45 -28.08
CA ARG A 136 -3.12 -17.71 -28.26
C ARG A 136 -4.38 -17.52 -29.11
N ILE A 137 -5.01 -16.34 -29.02
CA ILE A 137 -6.15 -15.93 -29.84
C ILE A 137 -5.85 -14.57 -30.47
N ALA A 138 -6.14 -14.44 -31.76
CA ALA A 138 -5.87 -13.23 -32.55
C ALA A 138 -6.77 -12.02 -32.20
N THR A 139 -7.86 -12.23 -31.46
CA THR A 139 -8.80 -11.21 -31.00
C THR A 139 -8.72 -11.02 -29.48
N VAL A 140 -9.04 -9.82 -29.04
CA VAL A 140 -9.17 -9.49 -27.60
C VAL A 140 -10.66 -9.42 -27.20
N PRO A 141 -11.00 -9.58 -25.91
CA PRO A 141 -12.40 -9.54 -25.46
C PRO A 141 -12.98 -8.12 -25.39
N PHE A 142 -12.22 -7.09 -25.80
CA PHE A 142 -12.62 -5.69 -25.84
C PHE A 142 -12.84 -5.24 -27.30
N SER A 143 -14.10 -4.94 -27.67
CA SER A 143 -14.48 -4.17 -28.88
C SER A 143 -13.83 -4.59 -30.22
N ASN A 144 -13.90 -5.87 -30.62
CA ASN A 144 -13.43 -6.39 -31.93
C ASN A 144 -12.02 -5.94 -32.34
N GLN A 145 -11.13 -5.73 -31.37
CA GLN A 145 -9.73 -5.43 -31.65
C GLN A 145 -8.91 -6.71 -31.82
N ASN A 146 -7.74 -6.56 -32.44
CA ASN A 146 -6.78 -7.63 -32.62
C ASN A 146 -5.74 -7.63 -31.51
N SER A 147 -5.30 -8.81 -31.12
CA SER A 147 -4.16 -9.01 -30.23
C SER A 147 -2.86 -8.58 -30.93
N ILE A 148 -1.91 -8.03 -30.18
CA ILE A 148 -0.58 -7.72 -30.70
C ILE A 148 0.12 -9.04 -31.12
N PRO A 149 0.61 -9.17 -32.36
CA PRO A 149 1.19 -10.45 -32.83
C PRO A 149 2.47 -10.89 -32.12
N GLN A 150 3.23 -9.93 -31.59
CA GLN A 150 4.53 -10.13 -30.98
C GLN A 150 4.67 -9.21 -29.76
N VAL A 151 4.51 -9.81 -28.58
CA VAL A 151 4.83 -9.18 -27.29
C VAL A 151 6.16 -9.76 -26.82
N ARG A 152 6.99 -8.97 -26.14
CA ARG A 152 8.20 -9.46 -25.48
C ARG A 152 8.04 -9.37 -23.97
N LEU A 153 8.73 -10.28 -23.28
CA LEU A 153 8.88 -10.30 -21.83
C LEU A 153 10.35 -10.07 -21.48
N SER A 154 10.61 -9.03 -20.68
CA SER A 154 11.89 -8.85 -19.99
C SER A 154 11.68 -9.08 -18.50
N ILE A 155 12.58 -9.84 -17.89
CA ILE A 155 12.71 -9.93 -16.43
C ILE A 155 14.12 -9.43 -16.12
N ASP A 156 14.23 -8.37 -15.33
CA ASP A 156 15.49 -7.69 -15.03
C ASP A 156 15.81 -7.79 -13.54
N GLU A 157 16.99 -8.34 -13.21
CA GLU A 157 17.45 -8.53 -11.84
C GLU A 157 18.24 -7.29 -11.40
N GLU A 158 17.54 -6.33 -10.81
CA GLU A 158 18.07 -4.99 -10.54
C GLU A 158 18.97 -4.96 -9.30
N SER A 159 18.58 -5.65 -8.23
CA SER A 159 19.37 -5.85 -7.01
C SER A 159 19.10 -7.23 -6.40
N ALA A 160 19.73 -7.55 -5.27
CA ALA A 160 19.45 -8.78 -4.52
C ALA A 160 17.99 -8.86 -4.02
N THR A 161 17.33 -7.71 -3.86
CA THR A 161 15.98 -7.53 -3.32
C THR A 161 14.99 -6.97 -4.35
N HIS A 162 15.43 -6.60 -5.55
CA HIS A 162 14.60 -5.92 -6.55
C HIS A 162 14.67 -6.63 -7.91
N LEU A 163 13.50 -6.95 -8.46
CA LEU A 163 13.35 -7.38 -9.84
C LEU A 163 12.28 -6.57 -10.59
N ALA A 164 12.45 -6.40 -11.90
CA ALA A 164 11.46 -5.78 -12.76
C ALA A 164 10.93 -6.80 -13.79
N ILE A 165 9.61 -6.84 -13.98
CA ILE A 165 8.94 -7.64 -15.00
C ILE A 165 8.29 -6.67 -15.99
N THR A 166 8.70 -6.72 -17.25
CA THR A 166 8.24 -5.81 -18.29
C THR A 166 7.65 -6.60 -19.46
N PHE A 167 6.39 -6.36 -19.77
CA PHE A 167 5.76 -6.82 -21.01
C PHE A 167 5.68 -5.64 -21.96
N TYR A 168 6.15 -5.79 -23.20
CA TYR A 168 6.21 -4.66 -24.13
C TYR A 168 6.05 -5.07 -25.58
N ASN A 169 5.62 -4.11 -26.41
CA ASN A 169 5.50 -4.30 -27.85
C ASN A 169 6.88 -4.28 -28.53
N SER A 170 7.22 -5.38 -29.20
CA SER A 170 8.52 -5.64 -29.85
C SER A 170 8.96 -4.57 -30.87
N ARG A 171 8.04 -3.74 -31.38
CA ARG A 171 8.33 -2.76 -32.43
C ARG A 171 9.09 -1.51 -31.95
N ASN A 172 9.06 -1.21 -30.65
CA ASN A 172 9.39 0.13 -30.17
C ASN A 172 10.62 0.26 -29.26
N THR A 173 11.09 -0.80 -28.59
CA THR A 173 12.25 -0.73 -27.66
C THR A 173 12.86 -2.11 -27.41
N SER A 174 14.14 -2.16 -27.02
CA SER A 174 14.81 -3.34 -26.45
C SER A 174 15.26 -3.00 -25.02
N PHE A 175 14.96 -3.86 -24.05
CA PHE A 175 15.45 -3.71 -22.68
C PHE A 175 16.66 -4.63 -22.47
N PRO A 176 17.77 -4.14 -21.88
CA PRO A 176 18.94 -4.97 -21.61
C PRO A 176 18.69 -5.87 -20.40
N SER A 177 18.82 -7.19 -20.57
CA SER A 177 18.63 -8.13 -19.47
C SER A 177 19.81 -8.16 -18.50
N LYS A 178 19.53 -7.86 -17.24
CA LYS A 178 20.51 -7.92 -16.14
C LYS A 178 20.31 -9.20 -15.33
N ARG A 179 21.38 -9.95 -15.07
CA ARG A 179 21.38 -11.22 -14.30
C ARG A 179 22.35 -11.10 -13.12
N LEU A 180 21.91 -11.52 -11.95
CA LEU A 180 22.65 -11.50 -10.70
C LEU A 180 22.85 -12.92 -10.19
N SER A 181 24.04 -13.19 -9.65
CA SER A 181 24.36 -14.49 -9.06
C SER A 181 23.83 -14.64 -7.63
N ASP A 182 23.75 -13.53 -6.90
CA ASP A 182 23.34 -13.49 -5.50
C ASP A 182 22.06 -12.66 -5.37
N LYS A 183 20.97 -13.33 -4.99
CA LYS A 183 19.61 -12.77 -4.94
C LYS A 183 18.74 -13.50 -3.94
N GLU A 184 17.80 -12.77 -3.34
CA GLU A 184 16.89 -13.28 -2.31
C GLU A 184 15.57 -13.82 -2.87
N TYR A 185 15.48 -13.90 -4.20
CA TYR A 185 14.31 -14.38 -4.92
C TYR A 185 14.68 -15.38 -6.01
N SER A 186 13.71 -16.21 -6.34
CA SER A 186 13.72 -17.08 -7.53
C SER A 186 12.46 -16.83 -8.35
N TYR A 187 12.54 -17.08 -9.65
CA TYR A 187 11.37 -16.99 -10.52
C TYR A 187 11.35 -18.16 -11.51
N GLU A 188 10.14 -18.54 -11.88
CA GLU A 188 9.86 -19.58 -12.86
C GLU A 188 8.92 -19.01 -13.93
N VAL A 189 9.26 -19.25 -15.19
CA VAL A 189 8.43 -18.90 -16.35
C VAL A 189 7.92 -20.19 -16.98
N GLY A 190 6.62 -20.44 -16.83
CA GLY A 190 5.91 -21.57 -17.39
C GLY A 190 5.78 -21.51 -18.91
N THR A 191 5.82 -22.68 -19.53
CA THR A 191 5.60 -22.91 -20.96
C THR A 191 4.67 -24.14 -21.13
N PRO A 192 3.88 -24.24 -22.22
CA PRO A 192 3.81 -23.32 -23.35
C PRO A 192 2.90 -22.11 -23.12
N GLU A 193 1.99 -22.14 -22.14
CA GLU A 193 1.21 -20.97 -21.72
C GLU A 193 2.02 -20.14 -20.74
N ILE A 194 2.08 -18.82 -20.95
CA ILE A 194 2.84 -17.95 -20.06
C ILE A 194 2.28 -17.98 -18.64
N ASN A 195 3.13 -18.30 -17.69
CA ASN A 195 2.84 -18.19 -16.28
C ASN A 195 4.11 -17.80 -15.53
N ILE A 196 4.12 -16.66 -14.85
CA ILE A 196 5.28 -16.21 -14.08
C ILE A 196 4.96 -16.39 -12.60
N ALA A 197 5.84 -17.08 -11.90
CA ALA A 197 5.82 -17.19 -10.44
C ALA A 197 7.15 -16.68 -9.88
N VAL A 198 7.08 -15.80 -8.89
CA VAL A 198 8.25 -15.27 -8.16
C VAL A 198 8.13 -15.68 -6.71
N ASN A 199 9.17 -16.31 -6.18
CA ASN A 199 9.23 -16.85 -4.83
C ASN A 199 10.35 -16.17 -4.04
N ALA A 200 10.02 -15.75 -2.83
CA ALA A 200 10.97 -15.34 -1.80
C ALA A 200 11.10 -16.47 -0.76
N SER A 201 11.93 -16.26 0.27
CA SER A 201 12.17 -17.23 1.35
C SER A 201 10.89 -17.70 2.06
N GLN A 202 9.90 -16.81 2.23
CA GLN A 202 8.65 -17.08 2.93
C GLN A 202 7.53 -17.65 2.04
N GLY A 203 7.71 -17.64 0.71
CA GLY A 203 6.71 -18.16 -0.25
C GLY A 203 6.60 -17.34 -1.53
N THR A 204 5.53 -17.59 -2.28
CA THR A 204 5.25 -16.90 -3.55
C THR A 204 4.75 -15.48 -3.29
N ILE A 205 5.44 -14.50 -3.90
CA ILE A 205 5.15 -13.08 -3.74
C ILE A 205 4.48 -12.47 -4.98
N PHE A 206 4.56 -13.15 -6.12
CA PHE A 206 3.89 -12.76 -7.36
C PHE A 206 3.61 -14.01 -8.20
N ASN A 207 2.38 -14.15 -8.70
CA ASN A 207 1.99 -15.26 -9.56
C ASN A 207 0.89 -14.82 -10.53
N THR A 208 1.08 -14.98 -11.84
CA THR A 208 0.03 -14.68 -12.83
C THR A 208 -1.18 -15.62 -12.73
N ALA A 209 -1.05 -16.77 -12.07
CA ALA A 209 -2.13 -17.69 -11.69
C ALA A 209 -3.03 -18.14 -12.87
N GLY A 210 -2.46 -18.23 -14.08
CA GLY A 210 -3.21 -18.55 -15.30
C GLY A 210 -4.27 -17.51 -15.70
N GLY A 211 -4.18 -16.29 -15.15
CA GLY A 211 -5.02 -15.15 -15.53
C GLY A 211 -4.77 -14.66 -16.96
N PRO A 212 -5.59 -13.73 -17.48
CA PRO A 212 -5.36 -13.16 -18.79
C PRO A 212 -4.06 -12.34 -18.86
N LEU A 213 -3.43 -12.38 -20.04
CA LEU A 213 -2.49 -11.38 -20.53
C LEU A 213 -3.03 -10.91 -21.88
N ILE A 214 -3.72 -9.77 -21.88
CA ILE A 214 -4.34 -9.17 -23.05
C ILE A 214 -3.49 -7.98 -23.45
N ALA A 215 -3.16 -7.88 -24.73
CA ALA A 215 -2.47 -6.73 -25.28
C ALA A 215 -3.00 -6.44 -26.68
N SER A 216 -3.54 -5.25 -26.86
CA SER A 216 -3.96 -4.67 -28.13
C SER A 216 -3.24 -3.33 -28.35
N ASP A 217 -3.53 -2.66 -29.47
CA ASP A 217 -2.95 -1.35 -29.78
C ASP A 217 -3.33 -0.23 -28.80
N ASN A 218 -4.35 -0.41 -27.95
CA ASN A 218 -4.78 0.62 -27.00
C ASN A 218 -5.21 0.11 -25.62
N ILE A 219 -5.26 -1.19 -25.37
CA ILE A 219 -5.58 -1.75 -24.06
C ILE A 219 -4.64 -2.90 -23.72
N TRP A 220 -4.07 -2.82 -22.53
CA TRP A 220 -3.29 -3.90 -21.93
C TRP A 220 -3.95 -4.30 -20.61
N GLU A 221 -4.16 -5.59 -20.41
CA GLU A 221 -4.70 -6.13 -19.17
C GLU A 221 -3.88 -7.34 -18.73
N ILE A 222 -3.51 -7.37 -17.45
CA ILE A 222 -2.89 -8.53 -16.82
C ILE A 222 -3.54 -8.78 -15.47
N ALA A 223 -3.80 -10.05 -15.17
CA ALA A 223 -4.21 -10.48 -13.84
C ALA A 223 -3.11 -11.29 -13.18
N PHE A 224 -2.86 -11.02 -11.92
CA PHE A 224 -1.91 -11.76 -11.09
C PHE A 224 -2.38 -11.77 -9.64
N LYS A 225 -1.67 -12.52 -8.81
CA LYS A 225 -1.86 -12.60 -7.37
C LYS A 225 -0.53 -12.28 -6.70
N LEU A 226 -0.58 -11.50 -5.62
CA LEU A 226 0.56 -11.30 -4.75
C LEU A 226 0.57 -12.41 -3.69
N THR A 227 0.33 -12.07 -2.43
CA THR A 227 0.25 -13.02 -1.32
C THR A 227 -1.20 -13.43 -1.04
N ASN A 228 -1.38 -14.37 -0.10
CA ASN A 228 -2.71 -14.79 0.36
C ASN A 228 -3.23 -13.97 1.55
N GLU A 229 -2.41 -13.07 2.08
CA GLU A 229 -2.70 -12.32 3.29
C GLU A 229 -3.07 -10.87 2.97
N THR A 230 -3.00 -10.01 3.98
CA THR A 230 -3.39 -8.61 3.89
C THR A 230 -2.41 -7.81 3.04
N MET A 231 -2.96 -6.86 2.28
CA MET A 231 -2.22 -5.89 1.48
C MET A 231 -2.49 -4.48 2.00
N TYR A 232 -1.57 -3.56 1.73
CA TYR A 232 -1.63 -2.17 2.16
C TYR A 232 -1.16 -1.26 1.02
N GLY A 233 -1.66 -0.03 0.96
CA GLY A 233 -1.29 0.93 -0.08
C GLY A 233 -2.49 1.36 -0.92
N LEU A 234 -2.23 2.05 -2.04
CA LEU A 234 -3.27 2.65 -2.89
C LEU A 234 -4.31 3.50 -2.13
N GLY A 235 -3.88 4.18 -1.07
CA GLY A 235 -4.73 5.02 -0.23
C GLY A 235 -5.57 4.27 0.81
N GLU A 236 -5.32 2.97 1.07
CA GLU A 236 -6.09 2.17 2.02
C GLU A 236 -5.21 1.38 3.02
N ILE A 237 -5.71 1.26 4.26
CA ILE A 237 -5.13 0.48 5.36
C ILE A 237 -6.29 -0.26 6.05
N PRO A 238 -6.35 -1.61 5.96
CA PRO A 238 -5.76 -2.42 4.91
C PRO A 238 -6.42 -2.14 3.55
N LEU A 239 -5.72 -2.52 2.46
CA LEU A 239 -6.25 -2.48 1.10
C LEU A 239 -7.40 -3.48 0.95
N LYS A 240 -8.62 -2.98 0.76
CA LYS A 240 -9.82 -3.82 0.75
C LYS A 240 -9.93 -4.59 -0.56
N LYS A 241 -10.48 -5.80 -0.46
CA LYS A 241 -10.94 -6.54 -1.65
C LYS A 241 -12.20 -5.89 -2.21
N ASN A 242 -12.44 -6.11 -3.50
CA ASN A 242 -13.51 -5.45 -4.27
C ASN A 242 -13.33 -3.92 -4.39
N THR A 243 -12.08 -3.47 -4.44
CA THR A 243 -11.72 -2.06 -4.58
C THR A 243 -11.16 -1.82 -5.98
N THR A 244 -11.62 -0.75 -6.63
CA THR A 244 -11.06 -0.25 -7.89
C THR A 244 -10.36 1.07 -7.64
N LYS A 245 -9.11 1.18 -8.09
CA LYS A 245 -8.32 2.41 -8.04
C LYS A 245 -8.00 2.85 -9.46
N ILE A 246 -8.32 4.10 -9.75
CA ILE A 246 -8.05 4.72 -11.04
C ILE A 246 -6.83 5.62 -10.91
N ILE A 247 -5.79 5.27 -11.64
CA ILE A 247 -4.53 5.98 -11.76
C ILE A 247 -4.66 6.96 -12.92
N TYR A 248 -5.18 8.14 -12.61
CA TYR A 248 -5.41 9.21 -13.57
C TYR A 248 -5.37 10.57 -12.87
N SER A 249 -4.38 11.40 -13.20
CA SER A 249 -4.24 12.74 -12.63
C SER A 249 -5.47 13.59 -12.97
N ASN A 250 -6.20 14.08 -11.97
CA ASN A 250 -7.37 14.93 -12.17
C ASN A 250 -7.54 15.95 -11.04
N ASP A 251 -8.46 16.90 -11.21
CA ASP A 251 -8.68 18.01 -10.27
C ASP A 251 -9.23 17.60 -8.89
N GLY A 252 -9.75 16.37 -8.75
CA GLY A 252 -10.36 15.86 -7.52
C GLY A 252 -9.54 14.79 -6.80
N ASP A 253 -8.61 14.14 -7.48
CA ASP A 253 -7.75 13.13 -6.89
C ASP A 253 -6.39 13.11 -7.60
N MET A 254 -5.33 13.13 -6.79
CA MET A 254 -3.97 12.97 -7.29
C MET A 254 -3.64 11.49 -7.24
N SER A 255 -3.17 10.94 -8.35
CA SER A 255 -2.71 9.56 -8.36
C SER A 255 -1.43 9.46 -7.55
N SER A 256 -1.52 8.92 -6.34
CA SER A 256 -0.36 8.53 -5.55
C SER A 256 0.47 7.48 -6.31
N ILE A 257 1.75 7.37 -5.97
CA ILE A 257 2.61 6.29 -6.45
C ILE A 257 1.90 4.94 -6.22
N PRO A 258 1.66 4.13 -7.27
CA PRO A 258 0.88 2.90 -7.19
C PRO A 258 1.73 1.77 -6.58
N LEU A 259 2.03 1.92 -5.29
CA LEU A 259 2.79 0.98 -4.48
C LEU A 259 1.83 0.18 -3.59
N ILE A 260 2.02 -1.13 -3.59
CA ILE A 260 1.30 -2.09 -2.75
C ILE A 260 2.33 -2.82 -1.89
N PHE A 261 2.10 -2.85 -0.58
CA PHE A 261 2.80 -3.72 0.35
C PHE A 261 1.94 -4.96 0.58
N ALA A 262 2.50 -6.15 0.36
CA ALA A 262 1.82 -7.42 0.57
C ALA A 262 2.52 -8.21 1.69
N LYS A 263 1.76 -8.60 2.71
CA LYS A 263 2.26 -9.38 3.84
C LYS A 263 2.34 -10.86 3.50
N ILE A 264 3.34 -11.54 4.02
CA ILE A 264 3.42 -13.00 4.10
C ILE A 264 4.13 -13.40 5.39
N ASN A 265 3.43 -14.14 6.26
CA ASN A 265 3.88 -14.44 7.62
C ASN A 265 4.32 -13.17 8.36
N THR A 266 5.61 -13.04 8.67
CA THR A 266 6.21 -11.91 9.39
C THR A 266 6.94 -10.93 8.46
N SER A 267 6.83 -11.10 7.13
CA SER A 267 7.56 -10.31 6.14
C SER A 267 6.61 -9.53 5.24
N PHE A 268 7.09 -8.40 4.73
CA PHE A 268 6.39 -7.58 3.75
C PHE A 268 7.16 -7.58 2.43
N HIS A 269 6.44 -7.58 1.32
CA HIS A 269 6.98 -7.45 -0.04
C HIS A 269 6.29 -6.29 -0.77
N GLY A 270 6.96 -5.69 -1.75
CA GLY A 270 6.45 -4.53 -2.47
C GLY A 270 6.13 -4.85 -3.92
N LEU A 271 5.06 -4.25 -4.44
CA LEU A 271 4.78 -4.15 -5.87
C LEU A 271 4.58 -2.68 -6.23
N LEU A 272 5.40 -2.16 -7.15
CA LEU A 272 5.20 -0.87 -7.79
C LEU A 272 4.79 -1.08 -9.25
N ILE A 273 3.67 -0.46 -9.65
CA ILE A 273 3.13 -0.51 -11.01
C ILE A 273 3.63 0.71 -11.78
N ASP A 274 4.60 0.53 -12.67
CA ASP A 274 5.24 1.61 -13.44
C ASP A 274 4.53 1.82 -14.78
N VAL A 275 3.46 2.61 -14.76
CA VAL A 275 2.61 2.89 -15.93
C VAL A 275 2.20 4.36 -15.96
N ASN A 276 2.62 5.10 -16.99
CA ASN A 276 2.39 6.55 -17.10
C ASN A 276 0.97 6.89 -17.61
N GLU A 277 0.29 5.90 -18.16
CA GLU A 277 -0.98 6.01 -18.83
C GLU A 277 -2.16 5.86 -17.86
N PRO A 278 -3.38 6.32 -18.25
CA PRO A 278 -4.59 6.06 -17.49
C PRO A 278 -4.76 4.57 -17.23
N THR A 279 -4.75 4.19 -15.95
CA THR A 279 -4.68 2.79 -15.53
C THR A 279 -5.70 2.50 -14.44
N GLU A 280 -6.42 1.40 -14.57
CA GLU A 280 -7.30 0.84 -13.57
C GLU A 280 -6.60 -0.31 -12.85
N ILE A 281 -6.62 -0.28 -11.52
CA ILE A 281 -6.14 -1.36 -10.65
C ILE A 281 -7.34 -1.88 -9.86
N LEU A 282 -7.76 -3.10 -10.15
CA LEU A 282 -8.85 -3.77 -9.46
C LEU A 282 -8.27 -4.82 -8.50
N VAL A 283 -8.58 -4.68 -7.22
CA VAL A 283 -8.35 -5.71 -6.19
C VAL A 283 -9.59 -6.59 -6.16
N HIS A 284 -9.54 -7.72 -6.86
CA HIS A 284 -10.68 -8.62 -7.04
C HIS A 284 -11.07 -9.32 -5.71
N PRO A 285 -12.37 -9.63 -5.47
CA PRO A 285 -12.80 -10.41 -4.30
C PRO A 285 -12.05 -11.74 -4.09
N GLY A 286 -11.65 -12.39 -5.18
CA GLY A 286 -10.82 -13.60 -5.18
C GLY A 286 -9.36 -13.42 -4.77
N GLY A 287 -8.93 -12.19 -4.46
CA GLY A 287 -7.56 -11.84 -4.05
C GLY A 287 -6.58 -11.64 -5.21
N GLN A 288 -7.04 -11.69 -6.46
CA GLN A 288 -6.24 -11.32 -7.63
C GLN A 288 -6.25 -9.82 -7.82
N ILE A 289 -5.17 -9.27 -8.36
CA ILE A 289 -5.07 -7.89 -8.83
C ILE A 289 -5.16 -7.93 -10.35
N VAL A 290 -6.06 -7.12 -10.91
CA VAL A 290 -6.17 -6.90 -12.35
C VAL A 290 -5.70 -5.49 -12.63
N VAL A 291 -4.68 -5.36 -13.47
CA VAL A 291 -4.18 -4.06 -13.95
C VAL A 291 -4.58 -3.92 -15.40
N ARG A 292 -5.35 -2.87 -15.69
CA ARG A 292 -5.84 -2.54 -17.03
C ARG A 292 -5.40 -1.13 -17.39
N SER A 293 -4.60 -0.97 -18.43
CA SER A 293 -4.08 0.33 -18.86
C SER A 293 -4.42 0.65 -20.30
N ILE A 294 -4.72 1.92 -20.58
CA ILE A 294 -4.88 2.43 -21.93
C ILE A 294 -3.51 2.83 -22.47
N THR A 295 -2.73 1.85 -22.91
CA THR A 295 -1.36 2.01 -23.42
C THR A 295 -1.14 1.23 -24.72
N ASN A 296 -0.16 1.67 -25.51
CA ASN A 296 0.33 0.97 -26.70
C ASN A 296 1.79 0.49 -26.55
N TYR A 297 2.42 0.74 -25.38
CA TYR A 297 3.83 0.39 -25.13
C TYR A 297 3.97 -0.93 -24.40
N GLY A 298 3.25 -1.11 -23.30
CA GLY A 298 3.42 -2.27 -22.42
C GLY A 298 3.08 -1.99 -20.96
N LEU A 299 3.36 -2.96 -20.10
CA LEU A 299 3.18 -2.87 -18.65
C LEU A 299 4.49 -3.24 -17.97
N LYS A 300 4.89 -2.45 -16.97
CA LYS A 300 6.09 -2.68 -16.17
C LYS A 300 5.75 -2.77 -14.69
N PHE A 301 6.31 -3.78 -14.04
CA PHE A 301 6.09 -4.08 -12.63
C PHE A 301 7.43 -4.21 -11.93
N HIS A 302 7.61 -3.50 -10.83
CA HIS A 302 8.75 -3.68 -9.95
C HIS A 302 8.31 -4.45 -8.71
N LEU A 303 9.01 -5.54 -8.42
CA LEU A 303 8.80 -6.37 -7.24
C LEU A 303 9.97 -6.19 -6.28
N PHE A 304 9.66 -5.96 -5.02
CA PHE A 304 10.63 -5.75 -3.95
C PHE A 304 10.48 -6.83 -2.88
N VAL A 305 11.57 -7.47 -2.54
CA VAL A 305 11.67 -8.48 -1.51
C VAL A 305 12.04 -7.80 -0.20
N GLY A 306 11.20 -7.93 0.85
CA GLY A 306 11.55 -7.43 2.18
C GLY A 306 12.51 -8.35 2.92
N PRO A 307 12.55 -8.29 4.26
CA PRO A 307 11.35 -8.56 5.05
C PRO A 307 10.64 -7.33 5.61
N GLU A 308 11.31 -6.17 5.67
CA GLU A 308 10.76 -4.96 6.30
C GLU A 308 10.23 -3.95 5.26
N PRO A 309 9.09 -3.29 5.52
CA PRO A 309 8.58 -2.21 4.67
C PRO A 309 9.57 -1.06 4.43
N LYS A 310 10.40 -0.74 5.43
CA LYS A 310 11.43 0.31 5.32
C LYS A 310 12.47 -0.01 4.25
N GLY A 311 12.96 -1.26 4.20
CA GLY A 311 13.94 -1.72 3.21
C GLY A 311 13.40 -1.67 1.77
N ILE A 312 12.11 -1.98 1.57
CA ILE A 312 11.43 -1.81 0.27
C ILE A 312 11.55 -0.36 -0.22
N MET A 313 11.40 0.60 0.69
CA MET A 313 11.39 2.01 0.33
C MET A 313 12.75 2.50 -0.17
N GLU A 314 13.86 1.94 0.30
CA GLU A 314 15.20 2.28 -0.21
C GLU A 314 15.33 2.00 -1.71
N ASP A 315 14.78 0.87 -2.16
CA ASP A 315 14.78 0.51 -3.59
C ASP A 315 13.75 1.32 -4.39
N VAL A 316 12.57 1.60 -3.83
CA VAL A 316 11.58 2.47 -4.48
C VAL A 316 12.14 3.87 -4.68
N MET A 317 12.85 4.45 -3.70
CA MET A 317 13.46 5.79 -3.80
C MET A 317 14.49 5.89 -4.93
N LYS A 318 15.20 4.80 -5.25
CA LYS A 318 16.13 4.76 -6.40
C LYS A 318 15.41 4.92 -7.74
N ILE A 319 14.13 4.53 -7.83
CA ILE A 319 13.30 4.61 -9.04
C ILE A 319 12.66 5.98 -9.17
N ILE A 320 11.97 6.45 -8.12
CA ILE A 320 11.20 7.70 -8.15
C ILE A 320 12.07 8.95 -7.94
N GLY A 321 13.32 8.77 -7.52
CA GLY A 321 14.26 9.83 -7.20
C GLY A 321 14.13 10.34 -5.76
N HIS A 322 15.25 10.78 -5.20
CA HIS A 322 15.30 11.36 -3.85
C HIS A 322 14.65 12.75 -3.80
N HIS A 323 14.10 13.07 -2.62
CA HIS A 323 13.69 14.43 -2.30
C HIS A 323 14.87 15.39 -2.48
N LYS A 324 14.62 16.51 -3.17
CA LYS A 324 15.54 17.65 -3.21
C LYS A 324 15.71 18.20 -1.79
N GLN A 325 16.85 18.84 -1.52
CA GLN A 325 17.19 19.44 -0.22
C GLN A 325 15.99 20.18 0.38
N LEU A 326 15.58 19.74 1.57
CA LEU A 326 14.50 20.33 2.35
C LEU A 326 15.01 21.59 3.04
N GLU A 327 14.39 22.72 2.72
CA GLU A 327 14.66 24.00 3.38
C GLU A 327 13.75 24.14 4.61
N TYR A 328 14.28 24.65 5.73
CA TYR A 328 13.58 24.69 7.01
C TYR A 328 12.27 25.49 6.96
N TRP A 329 12.25 26.62 6.21
CA TRP A 329 11.06 27.45 6.02
C TRP A 329 9.88 26.70 5.39
N MET A 330 10.15 25.62 4.62
CA MET A 330 9.10 24.83 3.98
C MET A 330 8.21 24.11 5.00
N LEU A 331 8.71 23.81 6.20
CA LEU A 331 7.93 23.15 7.25
C LEU A 331 7.03 24.12 8.02
N GLY A 332 7.21 25.42 7.79
CA GLY A 332 6.41 26.49 8.38
C GLY A 332 4.94 26.49 7.93
N ILE A 333 4.26 27.57 8.25
CA ILE A 333 2.83 27.75 8.00
C ILE A 333 2.65 28.54 6.71
N HIS A 334 1.96 27.95 5.72
CA HIS A 334 1.81 28.57 4.41
C HIS A 334 0.39 29.08 4.19
N ASN A 335 0.23 30.38 3.92
CA ASN A 335 -1.04 30.95 3.47
C ASN A 335 -1.01 31.18 1.96
N PHE A 336 -1.79 30.42 1.22
CA PHE A 336 -1.72 30.36 -0.25
C PHE A 336 -2.69 31.30 -0.97
N GLU A 337 -3.49 32.10 -0.26
CA GLU A 337 -4.54 32.94 -0.86
C GLU A 337 -4.02 33.86 -1.99
N ASN A 338 -2.91 34.56 -1.76
CA ASN A 338 -2.29 35.42 -2.78
C ASN A 338 -1.48 34.65 -3.84
N ALA A 339 -1.00 33.44 -3.51
CA ALA A 339 -0.19 32.64 -4.43
C ALA A 339 -1.04 32.12 -5.60
N PHE A 340 -2.26 31.68 -5.33
CA PHE A 340 -3.18 31.21 -6.38
C PHE A 340 -3.62 32.30 -7.35
N ALA A 341 -3.77 33.55 -6.89
CA ALA A 341 -4.11 34.67 -7.76
C ALA A 341 -3.06 34.94 -8.85
N ASN A 342 -1.80 34.59 -8.57
CA ASN A 342 -0.67 34.75 -9.50
C ASN A 342 -0.28 33.44 -10.20
N THR A 343 -0.99 32.33 -9.91
CA THR A 343 -0.71 31.04 -10.52
C THR A 343 -1.33 31.03 -11.93
N PRO A 344 -0.55 30.79 -12.99
CA PRO A 344 -1.09 30.70 -14.34
C PRO A 344 -2.20 29.64 -14.40
N GLN A 345 -3.41 30.04 -14.82
CA GLN A 345 -4.48 29.07 -15.01
C GLN A 345 -4.11 28.12 -16.15
N TRP A 346 -4.35 26.84 -15.90
CA TRP A 346 -4.03 25.78 -16.83
C TRP A 346 -4.92 25.89 -18.07
N ASN A 347 -4.31 26.01 -19.25
CA ASN A 347 -5.02 25.94 -20.52
C ASN A 347 -4.53 24.68 -21.25
N LEU A 348 -5.41 23.68 -21.37
CA LEU A 348 -5.18 22.46 -22.16
C LEU A 348 -5.01 22.72 -23.66
N SER A 349 -5.12 23.97 -24.11
CA SER A 349 -5.18 24.34 -25.51
C SER A 349 -3.98 25.21 -25.91
N LEU A 350 -2.87 24.62 -26.35
CA LEU A 350 -1.97 25.22 -27.34
C LEU A 350 -1.23 24.17 -28.22
N VAL A 351 -1.65 24.15 -29.50
CA VAL A 351 -0.88 24.14 -30.77
C VAL A 351 0.03 22.95 -31.15
N ASN A 352 -0.35 22.33 -32.29
CA ASN A 352 0.44 21.54 -33.25
C ASN A 352 1.35 20.43 -32.69
N ASP A 353 0.75 19.31 -32.33
CA ASP A 353 1.36 18.01 -32.63
C ASP A 353 0.24 16.98 -32.86
N ASN A 354 0.34 16.18 -33.92
CA ASN A 354 -0.64 15.15 -34.29
C ASN A 354 -0.66 13.95 -33.29
N GLN A 355 -0.20 14.13 -32.05
CA GLN A 355 -0.14 13.08 -31.03
C GLN A 355 -1.19 13.29 -29.94
N LEU A 356 -1.88 12.22 -29.57
CA LEU A 356 -2.81 12.20 -28.43
C LEU A 356 -2.01 12.35 -27.12
N TYR A 357 -2.29 13.41 -26.34
CA TYR A 357 -1.70 13.65 -25.02
C TYR A 357 -2.09 12.60 -23.95
N LEU A 358 -3.01 11.68 -24.28
CA LEU A 358 -3.53 10.66 -23.37
C LEU A 358 -2.42 9.83 -22.71
N PHE A 359 -1.39 9.43 -23.46
CA PHE A 359 -0.31 8.56 -22.95
C PHE A 359 0.73 9.27 -22.08
N LYS A 360 0.71 10.61 -22.03
CA LYS A 360 1.61 11.44 -21.20
C LYS A 360 0.84 12.25 -20.15
N HIS A 361 -0.46 11.98 -20.00
CA HIS A 361 -1.34 12.78 -19.16
C HIS A 361 -0.85 12.83 -17.71
N ASN A 362 -0.52 11.67 -17.11
CA ASN A 362 -0.06 11.63 -15.72
C ASN A 362 1.33 12.28 -15.54
N THR A 363 2.19 12.28 -16.56
CA THR A 363 3.56 12.84 -16.47
C THR A 363 3.62 14.35 -16.70
N TYR A 364 2.53 14.99 -17.12
CA TYR A 364 2.54 16.42 -17.46
C TYR A 364 3.08 17.30 -16.34
N GLY A 365 2.68 17.03 -15.09
CA GLY A 365 3.15 17.76 -13.93
C GLY A 365 4.66 17.62 -13.68
N ASN A 366 5.21 16.43 -13.93
CA ASN A 366 6.65 16.22 -13.87
C ASN A 366 7.38 17.01 -14.96
N ASP A 367 6.85 17.02 -16.18
CA ASP A 367 7.47 17.72 -17.30
C ASP A 367 7.46 19.23 -17.10
N PHE A 368 6.39 19.77 -16.51
CA PHE A 368 6.32 21.16 -16.07
C PHE A 368 7.36 21.46 -14.98
N ALA A 369 7.43 20.64 -13.94
CA ALA A 369 8.41 20.81 -12.86
C ALA A 369 9.86 20.72 -13.39
N LYS A 370 10.13 19.81 -14.33
CA LYS A 370 11.43 19.72 -15.03
C LYS A 370 11.72 20.98 -15.85
N ALA A 371 10.73 21.55 -16.54
CA ALA A 371 10.90 22.79 -17.29
C ALA A 371 11.22 23.98 -16.37
N PHE A 372 10.56 24.06 -15.21
CA PHE A 372 10.86 25.07 -14.19
C PHE A 372 12.26 24.88 -13.58
N ALA A 373 12.62 23.65 -13.22
CA ALA A 373 13.94 23.33 -12.67
C ALA A 373 15.10 23.66 -13.62
N LYS A 374 14.88 23.61 -14.94
CA LYS A 374 15.87 24.08 -15.94
C LYS A 374 16.15 25.58 -15.85
N LYS A 375 15.18 26.37 -15.39
CA LYS A 375 15.32 27.82 -15.26
C LYS A 375 15.88 28.22 -13.89
N ASP A 376 15.39 27.57 -12.84
CA ASP A 376 15.83 27.78 -11.46
C ASP A 376 15.77 26.43 -10.73
N ASN A 377 16.96 25.87 -10.48
CA ASN A 377 17.09 24.61 -9.77
C ASN A 377 17.31 24.79 -8.26
N SER A 378 17.27 26.01 -7.71
CA SER A 378 17.35 26.22 -6.25
C SER A 378 15.96 26.27 -5.61
N THR A 379 14.97 26.78 -6.32
CA THR A 379 13.64 26.99 -5.74
C THR A 379 12.91 25.65 -5.49
N PRO A 380 12.34 25.42 -4.29
CA PRO A 380 11.46 24.28 -4.02
C PRO A 380 10.16 24.37 -4.82
N ILE A 381 9.67 23.23 -5.32
CA ILE A 381 8.47 23.17 -6.17
C ILE A 381 7.36 22.43 -5.43
N TRP A 382 6.16 23.01 -5.48
CA TRP A 382 4.93 22.42 -4.98
C TRP A 382 4.01 22.16 -6.16
N SER A 383 3.48 20.95 -6.29
CA SER A 383 2.57 20.62 -7.39
C SER A 383 1.39 19.76 -6.94
N SER A 384 0.23 20.03 -7.54
CA SER A 384 -1.01 19.26 -7.33
C SER A 384 -1.16 18.09 -8.32
N SER A 385 -0.32 18.03 -9.35
CA SER A 385 -0.29 16.96 -10.33
C SER A 385 1.15 16.50 -10.46
N LEU A 386 1.45 15.30 -9.97
CA LEU A 386 2.76 14.68 -10.05
C LEU A 386 2.61 13.17 -10.16
N TRP A 387 3.60 12.52 -10.76
CA TRP A 387 3.58 11.09 -11.03
C TRP A 387 4.95 10.49 -10.72
N MET A 388 5.05 9.48 -9.85
CA MET A 388 6.31 8.74 -9.61
C MET A 388 7.56 9.63 -9.45
N ASN A 389 7.44 10.68 -8.64
CA ASN A 389 8.53 11.62 -8.43
C ASN A 389 8.58 12.09 -6.98
N GLY A 390 9.66 11.74 -6.27
CA GLY A 390 9.91 12.18 -4.91
C GLY A 390 10.48 13.60 -4.83
N GLY A 391 10.96 14.21 -5.91
CA GLY A 391 11.71 15.47 -5.88
C GLY A 391 10.94 16.74 -5.47
N PHE A 392 9.63 16.66 -5.23
CA PHE A 392 8.75 17.82 -5.06
C PHE A 392 7.79 17.68 -3.87
N ALA A 393 7.28 18.82 -3.40
CA ALA A 393 6.21 18.85 -2.42
C ALA A 393 4.85 18.60 -3.09
N ILE A 394 4.07 17.69 -2.51
CA ILE A 394 2.71 17.41 -2.95
C ILE A 394 1.79 18.52 -2.42
N ASN A 395 0.99 19.12 -3.30
CA ASN A 395 0.02 20.16 -2.96
C ASN A 395 -1.41 19.65 -3.16
N ARG A 396 -2.00 19.00 -2.14
CA ARG A 396 -3.38 18.47 -2.19
C ARG A 396 -4.42 19.59 -2.32
N GLN A 397 -5.42 19.43 -3.19
CA GLN A 397 -6.44 20.46 -3.44
C GLN A 397 -7.83 19.84 -3.55
N ASN A 398 -8.85 20.69 -3.49
CA ASN A 398 -10.26 20.34 -3.69
C ASN A 398 -10.81 19.37 -2.64
N ILE A 399 -10.42 19.57 -1.38
CA ILE A 399 -10.81 18.73 -0.25
C ILE A 399 -11.93 19.41 0.54
N ASP A 400 -13.08 18.74 0.62
CA ASP A 400 -14.21 19.21 1.43
C ASP A 400 -13.92 19.08 2.93
N ALA A 401 -14.40 20.06 3.70
CA ALA A 401 -14.31 20.03 5.14
C ALA A 401 -15.28 19.00 5.75
N SER A 402 -14.79 17.79 6.05
CA SER A 402 -15.56 16.76 6.78
C SER A 402 -14.66 15.94 7.71
N TRP A 403 -15.24 15.34 8.75
CA TRP A 403 -14.52 14.42 9.63
C TRP A 403 -13.93 13.22 8.87
N THR A 404 -14.69 12.70 7.90
CA THR A 404 -14.22 11.64 7.00
C THR A 404 -13.00 12.07 6.20
N ASN A 405 -12.98 13.30 5.68
CA ASN A 405 -11.82 13.80 4.92
C ASN A 405 -10.63 14.14 5.82
N LEU A 406 -10.84 14.59 7.06
CA LEU A 406 -9.75 14.74 8.03
C LEU A 406 -9.07 13.38 8.28
N HIS A 407 -9.84 12.32 8.53
CA HIS A 407 -9.31 10.97 8.70
C HIS A 407 -8.57 10.49 7.45
N ARG A 408 -9.17 10.67 6.27
CA ARG A 408 -8.55 10.33 4.99
C ARG A 408 -7.27 11.10 4.71
N GLU A 409 -7.17 12.37 5.10
CA GLU A 409 -5.95 13.16 4.90
C GLU A 409 -4.80 12.67 5.79
N LEU A 410 -5.07 12.21 7.02
CA LEU A 410 -4.06 11.54 7.85
C LEU A 410 -3.56 10.24 7.20
N ILE A 411 -4.48 9.39 6.72
CA ILE A 411 -4.14 8.16 5.98
C ILE A 411 -3.34 8.49 4.72
N ALA A 412 -3.79 9.49 3.94
CA ALA A 412 -3.16 9.88 2.69
C ALA A 412 -1.77 10.49 2.91
N ALA A 413 -1.57 11.30 3.96
CA ALA A 413 -0.25 11.82 4.31
C ALA A 413 0.70 10.70 4.76
N ALA A 414 0.21 9.74 5.55
CA ALA A 414 1.02 8.61 6.00
C ALA A 414 1.39 7.66 4.84
N LEU A 415 0.42 7.25 4.02
CA LEU A 415 0.64 6.40 2.85
C LEU A 415 1.44 7.11 1.75
N GLY A 416 1.17 8.40 1.52
CA GLY A 416 1.94 9.24 0.60
C GLY A 416 3.40 9.35 1.03
N GLY A 417 3.64 9.54 2.33
CA GLY A 417 4.97 9.50 2.92
C GLY A 417 5.70 8.19 2.62
N ILE A 418 5.11 7.04 3.00
CA ILE A 418 5.75 5.73 2.78
C ILE A 418 5.75 5.27 1.31
N SER A 419 5.12 6.02 0.40
CA SER A 419 5.25 5.81 -1.05
C SER A 419 6.33 6.70 -1.68
N GLY A 420 7.03 7.53 -0.90
CA GLY A 420 8.10 8.41 -1.37
C GLY A 420 7.69 9.87 -1.63
N HIS A 421 6.56 10.31 -1.08
CA HIS A 421 6.16 11.71 -1.04
C HIS A 421 6.26 12.24 0.39
N TRP A 422 7.47 12.32 0.94
CA TRP A 422 7.71 12.75 2.33
C TRP A 422 7.20 14.17 2.60
N LEU A 423 7.24 15.02 1.57
CA LEU A 423 6.77 16.40 1.59
C LEU A 423 5.29 16.51 1.19
N TRP A 424 4.42 15.88 1.99
CA TRP A 424 2.97 15.90 1.77
C TRP A 424 2.33 17.15 2.39
N SER A 425 1.75 18.02 1.57
CA SER A 425 1.01 19.19 2.03
C SER A 425 -0.49 18.97 2.00
N SER A 426 -1.13 19.13 3.15
CA SER A 426 -2.59 19.03 3.31
C SER A 426 -3.26 20.41 3.48
N PRO A 427 -4.42 20.66 2.83
CA PRO A 427 -5.24 21.84 3.06
C PRO A 427 -5.93 21.76 4.41
N ILE A 428 -5.48 22.57 5.37
CA ILE A 428 -6.05 22.57 6.72
C ILE A 428 -7.48 23.11 6.67
N CYS A 429 -8.41 22.35 7.27
CA CYS A 429 -9.85 22.58 7.21
C CYS A 429 -10.46 22.45 5.81
N GLY A 430 -9.81 21.71 4.91
CA GLY A 430 -10.19 21.64 3.49
C GLY A 430 -10.02 22.98 2.77
N ASP A 431 -10.34 23.03 1.48
CA ASP A 431 -10.17 24.23 0.65
C ASP A 431 -11.29 24.52 -0.37
N THR A 432 -12.33 23.67 -0.43
CA THR A 432 -13.50 23.87 -1.32
C THR A 432 -14.39 25.04 -0.88
N GLU A 433 -15.36 25.46 -1.68
CA GLU A 433 -16.28 26.54 -1.29
C GLU A 433 -17.36 26.12 -0.27
N ASN A 434 -17.46 24.85 0.09
CA ASN A 434 -18.54 24.27 0.89
C ASN A 434 -18.39 24.46 2.41
N PHE A 435 -17.50 25.34 2.87
CA PHE A 435 -17.22 25.53 4.29
C PHE A 435 -18.24 26.43 4.99
N ASN A 436 -18.69 26.01 6.17
CA ASN A 436 -19.64 26.73 7.00
C ASN A 436 -19.08 26.94 8.41
N HIS A 437 -18.72 28.19 8.72
CA HIS A 437 -18.18 28.56 10.04
C HIS A 437 -19.09 28.18 11.21
N THR A 438 -20.41 28.21 11.04
CA THR A 438 -21.36 27.94 12.13
C THR A 438 -21.35 26.47 12.53
N THR A 439 -21.19 25.55 11.57
CA THR A 439 -21.31 24.10 11.82
C THR A 439 -19.98 23.36 11.81
N GLN A 440 -18.93 23.96 11.24
CA GLN A 440 -17.64 23.28 11.01
C GLN A 440 -16.45 23.93 11.74
N SER A 441 -16.67 24.92 12.60
CA SER A 441 -15.57 25.52 13.39
C SER A 441 -14.85 24.48 14.25
N ASN A 442 -15.59 23.60 14.93
CA ASN A 442 -15.04 22.55 15.78
C ASN A 442 -14.20 21.53 14.99
N LEU A 443 -14.71 21.11 13.82
CA LEU A 443 -13.96 20.30 12.87
C LEU A 443 -12.65 20.99 12.45
N CYS A 444 -12.71 22.29 12.17
CA CYS A 444 -11.52 23.03 11.77
C CYS A 444 -10.50 23.14 12.91
N VAL A 445 -10.94 23.38 14.14
CA VAL A 445 -10.07 23.32 15.34
C VAL A 445 -9.38 21.96 15.43
N LYS A 446 -10.11 20.86 15.26
CA LYS A 446 -9.53 19.51 15.26
C LYS A 446 -8.52 19.30 14.12
N TRP A 447 -8.80 19.84 12.94
CA TRP A 447 -7.88 19.78 11.81
C TRP A 447 -6.59 20.56 12.09
N TYR A 448 -6.66 21.71 12.77
CA TYR A 448 -5.47 22.45 13.20
C TYR A 448 -4.65 21.69 14.25
N LEU A 449 -5.29 20.96 15.15
CA LEU A 449 -4.59 20.05 16.07
C LEU A 449 -3.87 18.92 15.30
N ALA A 450 -4.52 18.34 14.29
CA ALA A 450 -3.87 17.39 13.38
C ALA A 450 -2.75 18.03 12.55
N ALA A 451 -2.89 19.31 12.19
CA ALA A 451 -1.90 20.10 11.47
C ALA A 451 -0.57 20.22 12.19
N THR A 452 -0.54 20.02 13.51
CA THR A 452 0.71 19.90 14.26
C THR A 452 1.61 18.80 13.69
N TYR A 453 1.06 17.70 13.17
CA TYR A 453 1.84 16.51 12.79
C TYR A 453 1.91 16.22 11.29
N PHE A 454 1.19 16.97 10.44
CA PHE A 454 1.35 16.84 8.99
C PHE A 454 2.76 17.25 8.54
N PRO A 455 3.36 16.63 7.52
CA PRO A 455 4.70 17.03 7.04
C PRO A 455 4.72 18.49 6.63
N MET A 456 3.76 18.90 5.82
CA MET A 456 3.58 20.27 5.38
C MET A 456 2.11 20.66 5.51
N ILE A 457 1.86 21.94 5.79
CA ILE A 457 0.50 22.45 5.94
C ILE A 457 0.31 23.68 5.08
N LYS A 458 -0.89 23.80 4.52
CA LYS A 458 -1.32 25.04 3.88
C LYS A 458 -2.69 25.44 4.36
N ILE A 459 -2.88 26.75 4.46
CA ILE A 459 -4.15 27.38 4.73
C ILE A 459 -4.56 28.04 3.42
N HIS A 460 -5.64 27.54 2.83
CA HIS A 460 -6.20 28.07 1.60
C HIS A 460 -7.72 28.05 1.69
N SER A 461 -8.36 29.10 1.18
CA SER A 461 -9.80 29.20 1.08
C SER A 461 -10.20 29.82 -0.26
N ARG A 462 -11.18 29.22 -0.94
CA ARG A 462 -11.77 29.80 -2.16
C ARG A 462 -12.79 30.90 -1.90
N LYS A 463 -13.52 30.83 -0.78
CA LYS A 463 -14.65 31.74 -0.48
C LYS A 463 -14.75 32.19 0.99
N TYR A 464 -14.62 31.24 1.92
CA TYR A 464 -14.76 31.48 3.35
C TYR A 464 -13.41 31.38 4.04
N MET A 465 -12.98 32.45 4.71
CA MET A 465 -11.67 32.61 5.34
C MET A 465 -11.40 31.54 6.40
N ARG A 466 -10.25 30.88 6.37
CA ARG A 466 -9.89 29.78 7.31
C ARG A 466 -8.61 30.01 8.09
N TYR A 467 -8.00 31.17 7.97
CA TYR A 467 -6.84 31.52 8.78
C TYR A 467 -7.23 31.73 10.26
N PRO A 468 -6.28 31.61 11.20
CA PRO A 468 -6.58 31.65 12.64
C PRO A 468 -7.37 32.88 13.10
N THR A 469 -7.13 34.06 12.51
CA THR A 469 -7.85 35.31 12.84
C THR A 469 -9.31 35.33 12.39
N ALA A 470 -9.77 34.38 11.56
CA ALA A 470 -11.17 34.23 11.20
C ALA A 470 -12.00 33.52 12.29
N PHE A 471 -11.35 32.92 13.29
CA PHE A 471 -11.99 32.27 14.43
C PHE A 471 -11.97 33.17 15.67
N ASN A 472 -12.90 32.94 16.60
CA ASN A 472 -13.08 33.76 17.80
C ASN A 472 -13.03 32.90 19.07
N GLY A 473 -12.73 33.53 20.20
CA GLY A 473 -12.76 32.90 21.53
C GLY A 473 -11.82 31.70 21.64
N THR A 474 -12.31 30.62 22.26
CA THR A 474 -11.55 29.40 22.52
C THR A 474 -11.03 28.71 21.26
N HIS A 475 -11.79 28.73 20.15
CA HIS A 475 -11.35 28.15 18.88
C HIS A 475 -10.05 28.78 18.38
N ARG A 476 -9.95 30.11 18.45
CA ARG A 476 -8.75 30.82 18.01
C ARG A 476 -7.55 30.50 18.90
N SER A 477 -7.75 30.45 20.22
CA SER A 477 -6.68 30.13 21.15
C SER A 477 -6.11 28.73 20.91
N ILE A 478 -6.98 27.72 20.74
CA ILE A 478 -6.57 26.33 20.46
C ILE A 478 -5.85 26.23 19.11
N ILE A 479 -6.34 26.91 18.07
CA ILE A 479 -5.69 26.95 16.75
C ILE A 479 -4.29 27.55 16.84
N ILE A 480 -4.13 28.68 17.54
CA ILE A 480 -2.82 29.33 17.72
C ILE A 480 -1.88 28.41 18.51
N GLU A 481 -2.38 27.77 19.56
CA GLU A 481 -1.60 26.83 20.35
C GLU A 481 -1.12 25.64 19.52
N ALA A 482 -1.99 25.05 18.68
CA ALA A 482 -1.61 23.95 17.80
C ALA A 482 -0.51 24.34 16.79
N LEU A 483 -0.58 25.56 16.26
CA LEU A 483 0.44 26.12 15.36
C LEU A 483 1.75 26.42 16.10
N ASN A 484 1.70 26.92 17.33
CA ASN A 484 2.90 27.11 18.15
C ASN A 484 3.56 25.78 18.52
N ARG A 485 2.77 24.77 18.90
CA ARG A 485 3.28 23.40 19.12
C ARG A 485 3.94 22.85 17.87
N ARG A 486 3.36 23.09 16.69
CA ARG A 486 3.96 22.70 15.41
C ARG A 486 5.32 23.37 15.22
N LEU A 487 5.38 24.70 15.34
CA LEU A 487 6.62 25.46 15.17
C LEU A 487 7.70 24.98 16.14
N GLY A 488 7.31 24.66 17.39
CA GLY A 488 8.22 24.10 18.37
C GLY A 488 8.74 22.70 18.02
N LEU A 489 7.94 21.85 17.38
CA LEU A 489 8.35 20.49 16.97
C LEU A 489 9.10 20.43 15.64
N LEU A 490 9.30 21.55 14.95
CA LEU A 490 10.01 21.57 13.68
C LEU A 490 11.45 21.02 13.72
N PRO A 491 12.25 21.16 14.81
CA PRO A 491 13.57 20.53 14.86
C PRO A 491 13.51 19.00 14.71
N TYR A 492 12.54 18.36 15.39
CA TYR A 492 12.27 16.94 15.27
C TYR A 492 11.74 16.56 13.88
N PHE A 493 10.79 17.33 13.33
CA PHE A 493 10.25 17.04 11.99
C PHE A 493 11.31 17.19 10.90
N TYR A 494 12.14 18.22 10.99
CA TYR A 494 13.23 18.47 10.06
C TYR A 494 14.23 17.34 10.07
N THR A 495 14.63 16.88 11.27
CA THR A 495 15.52 15.72 11.44
C THR A 495 14.90 14.45 10.84
N THR A 496 13.65 14.16 11.18
CA THR A 496 12.94 12.97 10.69
C THR A 496 12.88 12.94 9.17
N LEU A 497 12.59 14.09 8.54
CA LEU A 497 12.44 14.21 7.09
C LEU A 497 13.76 14.10 6.29
N GLN A 498 14.92 14.15 6.95
CA GLN A 498 16.20 13.82 6.30
C GLN A 498 16.38 12.32 6.11
N GLU A 499 15.76 11.50 6.96
CA GLU A 499 15.97 10.06 7.03
C GLU A 499 14.76 9.26 6.50
N GLY A 500 13.56 9.86 6.48
CA GLY A 500 12.38 9.21 5.92
C GLY A 500 11.09 10.02 6.07
N PRO A 501 9.92 9.41 5.80
CA PRO A 501 8.63 10.10 5.94
C PRO A 501 8.32 10.45 7.38
N LEU A 502 7.66 11.60 7.59
CA LEU A 502 7.26 12.05 8.92
C LEU A 502 6.10 11.20 9.46
N LEU A 503 4.93 11.23 8.82
CA LEU A 503 3.80 10.40 9.20
C LEU A 503 3.94 8.99 8.62
N ARG A 504 3.75 7.97 9.45
CA ARG A 504 3.93 6.57 9.09
C ARG A 504 2.75 5.73 9.60
N PRO A 505 2.18 4.87 8.74
CA PRO A 505 1.23 3.85 9.18
C PRO A 505 1.86 2.88 10.18
N MET A 506 1.02 2.28 11.02
CA MET A 506 1.47 1.40 12.07
C MET A 506 2.17 0.12 11.54
N PHE A 507 1.66 -0.49 10.45
CA PHE A 507 2.32 -1.66 9.82
C PHE A 507 3.73 -1.35 9.28
N TYR A 508 3.98 -0.10 8.89
CA TYR A 508 5.28 0.32 8.34
C TYR A 508 6.30 0.55 9.45
N GLN A 509 5.88 1.20 10.56
CA GLN A 509 6.77 1.51 11.67
C GLN A 509 7.01 0.30 12.57
N PHE A 510 5.99 -0.53 12.80
CA PHE A 510 6.03 -1.69 13.70
C PHE A 510 5.62 -2.98 12.97
N PRO A 511 6.37 -3.40 11.94
CA PRO A 511 6.01 -4.55 11.10
C PRO A 511 5.95 -5.87 11.88
N LEU A 512 6.64 -5.98 13.02
CA LEU A 512 6.65 -7.19 13.85
C LEU A 512 5.38 -7.36 14.70
N SER A 513 4.60 -6.30 14.91
CA SER A 513 3.42 -6.32 15.78
C SER A 513 2.14 -6.46 14.96
N GLU A 514 1.66 -7.68 14.76
CA GLU A 514 0.51 -7.98 13.91
C GLU A 514 -0.78 -7.24 14.34
N ALA A 515 -0.98 -7.06 15.65
CA ALA A 515 -2.13 -6.34 16.20
C ALA A 515 -2.24 -4.88 15.72
N LEU A 516 -1.14 -4.30 15.23
CA LEU A 516 -1.08 -2.91 14.80
C LEU A 516 -1.25 -2.72 13.30
N HIS A 517 -1.19 -3.79 12.49
CA HIS A 517 -1.06 -3.66 11.04
C HIS A 517 -2.24 -2.95 10.38
N ASP A 518 -3.46 -3.27 10.82
CA ASP A 518 -4.70 -2.80 10.19
C ASP A 518 -5.25 -1.51 10.82
N ILE A 519 -4.53 -0.91 11.77
CA ILE A 519 -5.01 0.28 12.48
C ILE A 519 -4.79 1.53 11.63
N ASP A 520 -5.88 2.25 11.35
CA ASP A 520 -5.91 3.50 10.59
C ASP A 520 -6.29 4.73 11.43
N THR A 521 -6.43 4.57 12.75
CA THR A 521 -6.84 5.63 13.69
C THR A 521 -5.69 6.21 14.50
N GLN A 522 -4.47 5.71 14.31
CA GLN A 522 -3.25 6.18 14.97
C GLN A 522 -2.08 6.06 14.00
N PHE A 523 -1.08 6.92 14.19
CA PHE A 523 0.04 7.04 13.26
C PHE A 523 1.31 7.30 14.04
N SER A 524 2.42 6.75 13.55
CA SER A 524 3.73 7.15 14.06
C SER A 524 4.15 8.46 13.39
N VAL A 525 4.82 9.32 14.15
CA VAL A 525 5.45 10.55 13.68
C VAL A 525 6.95 10.37 13.87
N GLY A 526 7.65 10.01 12.80
CA GLY A 526 9.04 9.55 12.87
C GLY A 526 9.18 8.25 13.64
N ASP A 527 10.30 8.08 14.33
CA ASP A 527 10.62 6.86 15.08
C ASP A 527 10.22 6.92 16.56
N SER A 528 10.06 8.12 17.11
CA SER A 528 9.90 8.33 18.56
C SER A 528 8.50 8.73 19.00
N LEU A 529 7.67 9.26 18.10
CA LEU A 529 6.35 9.76 18.46
C LEU A 529 5.22 8.91 17.86
N LEU A 530 4.09 8.85 18.57
CA LEU A 530 2.85 8.23 18.13
C LEU A 530 1.68 9.15 18.45
N VAL A 531 0.81 9.38 17.47
CA VAL A 531 -0.38 10.20 17.63
C VAL A 531 -1.65 9.36 17.58
N VAL A 532 -2.57 9.66 18.50
CA VAL A 532 -3.89 9.03 18.60
C VAL A 532 -4.95 10.13 18.51
N PRO A 533 -5.36 10.52 17.29
CA PRO A 533 -6.40 11.53 17.10
C PRO A 533 -7.78 11.05 17.56
N ASN A 534 -8.55 11.93 18.20
CA ASN A 534 -9.99 11.77 18.40
C ASN A 534 -10.75 12.29 17.18
N LEU A 535 -10.99 11.39 16.22
CA LEU A 535 -11.53 11.70 14.88
C LEU A 535 -13.06 11.76 14.80
N THR A 536 -13.76 11.76 15.94
CA THR A 536 -15.23 11.83 15.97
C THR A 536 -15.75 13.02 16.80
N PRO A 537 -16.89 13.63 16.41
CA PRO A 537 -17.50 14.70 17.19
C PRO A 537 -17.86 14.24 18.60
N PHE A 538 -17.60 15.08 19.59
CA PHE A 538 -17.98 14.86 21.01
C PHE A 538 -17.42 13.56 21.61
N GLN A 539 -16.32 13.06 21.07
CA GLN A 539 -15.63 11.89 21.59
C GLN A 539 -15.03 12.21 22.97
N SER A 540 -15.37 11.38 23.98
CA SER A 540 -14.87 11.54 25.35
C SER A 540 -13.75 10.56 25.71
N HIS A 541 -13.59 9.49 24.92
CA HIS A 541 -12.57 8.47 25.13
C HIS A 541 -12.02 7.97 23.80
N VAL A 542 -10.75 7.59 23.76
CA VAL A 542 -10.13 6.86 22.65
C VAL A 542 -9.62 5.51 23.13
N HIS A 543 -9.67 4.52 22.24
CA HIS A 543 -8.96 3.26 22.39
C HIS A 543 -7.72 3.31 21.51
N MET A 544 -6.58 3.00 22.09
CA MET A 544 -5.29 3.01 21.40
C MET A 544 -4.56 1.70 21.63
N TRP A 545 -3.77 1.30 20.65
CA TRP A 545 -2.91 0.13 20.72
C TRP A 545 -1.47 0.62 20.59
N LEU A 546 -0.75 0.62 21.70
CA LEU A 546 0.65 1.02 21.69
C LEU A 546 1.53 -0.22 21.47
N PRO A 547 2.62 -0.12 20.70
CA PRO A 547 3.63 -1.18 20.64
C PRO A 547 4.14 -1.53 22.04
N PRO A 548 4.57 -2.79 22.27
CA PRO A 548 5.09 -3.21 23.57
C PRO A 548 6.19 -2.30 24.08
N GLY A 549 6.17 -2.01 25.38
CA GLY A 549 7.15 -1.18 26.07
C GLY A 549 6.54 0.04 26.74
N THR A 550 7.42 0.92 27.24
CA THR A 550 7.03 2.11 27.97
C THR A 550 6.79 3.28 27.04
N TRP A 551 5.71 4.01 27.28
CA TRP A 551 5.32 5.23 26.56
C TRP A 551 5.00 6.35 27.54
N TYR A 552 5.18 7.59 27.12
CA TYR A 552 4.84 8.76 27.91
C TYR A 552 3.96 9.69 27.10
N GLU A 553 2.89 10.22 27.68
CA GLU A 553 2.14 11.31 27.04
C GLU A 553 3.05 12.54 26.94
N LEU A 554 3.20 13.06 25.73
CA LEU A 554 4.29 13.97 25.33
C LEU A 554 4.32 15.27 26.15
N TRP A 555 3.18 15.77 26.60
CA TRP A 555 3.10 17.09 27.23
C TRP A 555 3.03 17.00 28.76
N SER A 556 2.39 15.97 29.29
CA SER A 556 2.17 15.76 30.72
C SER A 556 3.21 14.84 31.37
N GLY A 557 3.96 14.06 30.60
CA GLY A 557 4.89 13.05 31.09
C GLY A 557 4.21 11.81 31.68
N LEU A 558 2.89 11.67 31.53
CA LEU A 558 2.13 10.54 32.09
C LEU A 558 2.67 9.22 31.51
N LYS A 559 3.19 8.36 32.38
CA LYS A 559 3.74 7.05 32.02
C LYS A 559 2.62 6.05 31.73
N LEU A 560 2.78 5.31 30.63
CA LEU A 560 1.93 4.21 30.19
C LEU A 560 2.80 2.99 29.90
N GLU A 561 2.38 1.83 30.39
CA GLU A 561 3.00 0.55 30.02
C GLU A 561 2.08 -0.15 29.02
N ALA A 562 2.63 -0.50 27.87
CA ALA A 562 1.90 -1.13 26.79
C ALA A 562 2.32 -2.60 26.64
N ASN A 563 1.32 -3.48 26.53
CA ASN A 563 1.51 -4.87 26.17
C ASN A 563 1.00 -5.10 24.75
N GLU A 564 1.52 -6.14 24.10
CA GLU A 564 1.13 -6.46 22.72
C GLU A 564 -0.37 -6.78 22.61
N GLY A 565 -1.06 -6.07 21.72
CA GLY A 565 -2.48 -6.32 21.39
C GLY A 565 -3.50 -5.80 22.41
N ASP A 566 -3.06 -5.34 23.59
CA ASP A 566 -3.96 -4.84 24.63
C ASP A 566 -4.35 -3.37 24.37
N PRO A 567 -5.66 -3.04 24.26
CA PRO A 567 -6.09 -1.67 24.09
C PRO A 567 -5.97 -0.88 25.39
N ILE A 568 -5.40 0.31 25.31
CA ILE A 568 -5.41 1.31 26.39
C ILE A 568 -6.55 2.28 26.11
N THR A 569 -7.36 2.57 27.15
CA THR A 569 -8.44 3.56 27.05
C THR A 569 -8.05 4.83 27.79
N MET A 570 -8.08 5.97 27.10
CA MET A 570 -7.83 7.27 27.70
C MET A 570 -8.99 8.22 27.47
N MET A 571 -9.22 9.08 28.46
CA MET A 571 -10.13 10.20 28.31
C MET A 571 -9.54 11.22 27.33
N THR A 572 -10.41 11.89 26.58
CA THR A 572 -10.03 12.95 25.65
C THR A 572 -11.10 14.03 25.62
N ALA A 573 -10.67 15.26 25.42
CA ALA A 573 -11.52 16.42 25.18
C ALA A 573 -11.41 16.88 23.73
N GLU A 574 -12.31 17.80 23.35
CA GLU A 574 -12.34 18.37 22.00
C GLU A 574 -11.07 19.15 21.64
N ALA A 575 -10.35 19.69 22.62
CA ALA A 575 -9.08 20.40 22.42
C ALA A 575 -7.85 19.47 22.40
N ASP A 576 -8.02 18.18 22.69
CA ASP A 576 -6.89 17.26 22.82
C ASP A 576 -6.47 16.67 21.48
N PHE A 577 -5.20 16.35 21.37
CA PHE A 577 -4.65 15.52 20.31
C PHE A 577 -3.55 14.67 20.92
N LEU A 578 -3.94 13.48 21.37
CA LEU A 578 -3.08 12.66 22.21
C LEU A 578 -1.83 12.27 21.45
N THR A 579 -0.68 12.52 22.06
CA THR A 579 0.63 12.32 21.48
C THR A 579 1.50 11.64 22.51
N PHE A 580 2.20 10.59 22.12
CA PHE A 580 3.03 9.79 23.00
C PHE A 580 4.44 9.75 22.47
N ILE A 581 5.41 9.82 23.36
CA ILE A 581 6.82 9.57 23.08
C ILE A 581 7.18 8.18 23.60
N LYS A 582 7.88 7.41 22.77
CA LYS A 582 8.40 6.09 23.11
C LYS A 582 9.52 6.23 24.14
N GLY A 583 9.52 5.37 25.17
CA GLY A 583 10.68 5.20 26.04
C GLY A 583 11.95 4.90 25.22
N GLY A 584 13.09 5.36 25.73
CA GLY A 584 14.37 5.24 25.04
C GLY A 584 14.64 6.37 24.04
N SER A 585 13.72 7.34 23.91
CA SER A 585 13.83 8.45 22.94
C SER A 585 14.15 9.78 23.60
N ILE A 586 14.98 10.58 22.94
CA ILE A 586 15.21 11.99 23.24
C ILE A 586 14.68 12.82 22.08
N LEU A 587 13.84 13.80 22.40
CA LEU A 587 13.24 14.71 21.43
C LEU A 587 13.72 16.14 21.67
N ILE A 588 14.13 16.82 20.60
CA ILE A 588 14.53 18.22 20.61
C ILE A 588 13.38 19.07 20.05
N TYR A 589 12.99 20.11 20.78
CA TYR A 589 11.93 21.03 20.40
C TYR A 589 12.23 22.47 20.87
N GLN A 590 11.43 23.43 20.43
CA GLN A 590 11.57 24.84 20.75
C GLN A 590 10.27 25.36 21.40
N LYS A 591 10.30 25.60 22.72
CA LYS A 591 9.10 25.88 23.51
C LYS A 591 8.40 27.19 23.12
N GLU A 592 9.17 28.23 22.81
CA GLU A 592 8.66 29.58 22.53
C GLU A 592 8.74 29.91 21.04
N ALA A 593 7.76 29.43 20.26
CA ALA A 593 7.71 29.67 18.83
C ALA A 593 7.68 31.17 18.46
N GLN A 594 8.42 31.54 17.41
CA GLN A 594 8.40 32.87 16.81
C GLN A 594 7.37 32.95 15.68
N SER A 595 7.37 34.05 14.93
CA SER A 595 6.41 34.28 13.83
C SER A 595 6.66 33.42 12.58
N THR A 596 7.90 32.95 12.37
CA THR A 596 8.29 32.12 11.22
C THR A 596 9.08 30.89 11.68
N ALA A 597 9.16 29.87 10.83
CA ALA A 597 9.99 28.70 11.10
C ALA A 597 11.48 29.09 11.29
N GLU A 598 12.05 29.89 10.40
CA GLU A 598 13.45 30.34 10.48
C GLU A 598 13.74 31.20 11.71
N SER A 599 12.83 32.11 12.06
CA SER A 599 13.01 32.91 13.28
C SER A 599 12.93 32.05 14.53
N THR A 600 12.07 31.02 14.53
CA THR A 600 12.02 30.05 15.63
C THR A 600 13.30 29.24 15.70
N GLN A 601 13.79 28.74 14.56
CA GLN A 601 15.02 27.96 14.44
C GLN A 601 16.23 28.66 15.06
N PHE A 602 16.37 29.97 14.80
CA PHE A 602 17.52 30.76 15.21
C PHE A 602 17.37 31.40 16.60
N LEU A 603 16.21 32.01 16.89
CA LEU A 603 16.04 32.86 18.08
C LEU A 603 15.57 32.10 19.32
N THR A 604 14.94 30.93 19.14
CA THR A 604 14.35 30.20 20.26
C THR A 604 15.31 29.10 20.73
N PRO A 605 15.75 29.11 21.99
CA PRO A 605 16.61 28.08 22.55
C PRO A 605 16.01 26.68 22.41
N PHE A 606 16.88 25.69 22.31
CA PHE A 606 16.45 24.30 22.34
C PHE A 606 15.89 23.91 23.71
N SER A 607 14.95 22.99 23.67
CA SER A 607 14.38 22.29 24.80
C SER A 607 14.45 20.80 24.52
N VAL A 608 14.77 20.00 25.53
CA VAL A 608 14.98 18.56 25.41
C VAL A 608 13.91 17.83 26.20
N ILE A 609 13.30 16.82 25.60
CA ILE A 609 12.44 15.85 26.30
C ILE A 609 13.17 14.51 26.29
N ILE A 610 13.51 13.99 27.46
CA ILE A 610 14.16 12.70 27.66
C ILE A 610 13.10 11.72 28.16
N ALA A 611 12.71 10.76 27.33
CA ALA A 611 11.82 9.67 27.72
C ALA A 611 12.67 8.43 28.03
N LEU A 612 12.93 8.16 29.31
CA LEU A 612 13.78 7.03 29.72
C LEU A 612 13.07 5.70 29.49
N GLU A 613 13.78 4.71 28.96
CA GLU A 613 13.38 3.30 29.02
C GLU A 613 14.21 2.60 30.08
N CYS A 614 13.56 2.10 31.12
CA CYS A 614 14.21 1.46 32.26
C CYS A 614 13.97 -0.05 32.21
N THR A 615 15.04 -0.82 32.08
CA THR A 615 15.00 -2.28 32.14
C THR A 615 15.56 -2.75 33.48
N THR A 616 14.92 -3.75 34.09
CA THR A 616 15.33 -4.27 35.40
C THR A 616 16.05 -5.60 35.21
N ASP A 617 17.38 -5.59 35.31
CA ASP A 617 18.22 -6.79 35.27
C ASP A 617 18.81 -7.05 36.66
N ASN A 618 18.48 -8.19 37.26
CA ASN A 618 19.06 -8.68 38.53
C ASN A 618 19.17 -7.60 39.64
N GLU A 619 18.05 -6.96 39.97
CA GLU A 619 17.91 -5.89 41.00
C GLU A 619 18.52 -4.52 40.65
N THR A 620 19.19 -4.38 39.50
CA THR A 620 19.63 -3.07 38.98
C THR A 620 18.72 -2.58 37.85
N SER A 621 18.16 -1.38 38.02
CA SER A 621 17.42 -0.67 36.98
C SER A 621 18.42 0.08 36.10
N VAL A 622 18.44 -0.19 34.80
CA VAL A 622 19.24 0.55 33.82
C VAL A 622 18.29 1.34 32.95
N CYS A 623 18.34 2.67 33.07
CA CYS A 623 17.53 3.60 32.29
C CYS A 623 18.37 4.27 31.21
N GLN A 624 17.86 4.30 29.97
CA GLN A 624 18.56 4.87 28.83
C GLN A 624 17.60 5.61 27.91
N ALA A 625 18.10 6.64 27.23
CA ALA A 625 17.44 7.28 26.10
C ALA A 625 18.46 7.84 25.11
N SER A 626 18.07 7.94 23.84
CA SER A 626 18.90 8.52 22.79
C SER A 626 18.09 9.31 21.78
N GLY A 627 18.72 10.28 21.14
CA GLY A 627 18.10 11.09 20.10
C GLY A 627 19.14 11.81 19.27
N LYS A 628 18.68 12.43 18.18
CA LYS A 628 19.52 13.12 17.21
C LYS A 628 18.83 14.41 16.77
N GLN A 629 19.61 15.43 16.50
CA GLN A 629 19.17 16.65 15.83
C GLN A 629 20.03 16.88 14.59
N PHE A 630 19.39 16.86 13.43
CA PHE A 630 20.06 17.24 12.19
C PHE A 630 20.20 18.76 12.12
N ILE A 631 21.42 19.22 11.79
CA ILE A 631 21.76 20.65 11.68
C ILE A 631 22.01 20.98 10.21
N THR A 632 22.96 20.27 9.59
CA THR A 632 23.28 20.33 8.16
C THR A 632 23.67 18.94 7.64
N LYS A 633 23.91 18.82 6.32
CA LYS A 633 24.40 17.58 5.72
C LYS A 633 25.72 17.07 6.33
N ASN A 634 26.53 17.96 6.89
CA ASN A 634 27.86 17.66 7.42
C ASN A 634 27.91 17.74 8.95
N MET A 635 26.79 18.00 9.62
CA MET A 635 26.73 18.16 11.06
C MET A 635 25.38 17.69 11.62
N SER A 636 25.44 16.82 12.63
CA SER A 636 24.31 16.51 13.50
C SER A 636 24.74 16.43 14.96
N LEU A 637 23.82 16.73 15.88
CA LEU A 637 24.01 16.56 17.31
C LEU A 637 23.40 15.24 17.74
N VAL A 638 24.12 14.49 18.57
CA VAL A 638 23.68 13.21 19.13
C VAL A 638 23.55 13.37 20.63
N PHE A 639 22.42 12.92 21.17
CA PHE A 639 22.07 13.00 22.58
C PHE A 639 21.95 11.59 23.12
N VAL A 640 22.62 11.32 24.23
CA VAL A 640 22.48 10.07 24.99
C VAL A 640 22.27 10.43 26.45
N ALA A 641 21.30 9.82 27.10
CA ALA A 641 20.99 10.08 28.49
C ALA A 641 20.76 8.77 29.26
N ASN A 642 21.09 8.81 30.54
CA ASN A 642 20.64 7.84 31.53
C ASN A 642 19.84 8.56 32.62
N ASP A 643 19.63 7.90 33.75
CA ASP A 643 18.95 8.45 34.94
C ASP A 643 19.74 9.54 35.67
N THR A 644 21.02 9.75 35.37
CA THR A 644 21.89 10.69 36.10
C THR A 644 22.42 11.83 35.24
N ASN A 645 22.82 11.56 34.01
CA ASN A 645 23.50 12.49 33.13
C ASN A 645 22.96 12.39 31.69
N MET A 646 23.05 13.51 30.96
CA MET A 646 22.90 13.55 29.51
C MET A 646 24.22 13.99 28.89
N THR A 647 24.68 13.23 27.89
CA THR A 647 25.87 13.54 27.08
C THR A 647 25.43 14.01 25.69
N ILE A 648 26.02 15.10 25.22
CA ILE A 648 25.80 15.66 23.88
C ILE A 648 27.12 15.57 23.11
N THR A 649 27.08 15.01 21.91
CA THR A 649 28.21 14.94 20.99
C THR A 649 27.82 15.48 19.62
N ALA A 650 28.82 15.86 18.80
CA ALA A 650 28.61 16.29 17.43
C ALA A 650 29.19 15.26 16.44
N ASP A 651 28.39 14.84 15.48
CA ASP A 651 28.86 14.13 14.29
C ASP A 651 29.03 15.14 13.16
N GLY A 652 30.25 15.67 13.03
CA GLY A 652 30.59 16.75 12.12
C GLY A 652 31.59 17.73 12.74
N LYS A 653 32.05 18.70 11.95
CA LYS A 653 32.98 19.77 12.41
C LYS A 653 32.58 21.17 11.95
N ASP A 654 31.41 21.30 11.34
CA ASP A 654 30.90 22.53 10.74
C ASP A 654 29.95 23.22 11.72
N PHE A 655 30.51 23.92 12.71
CA PHE A 655 29.76 24.55 13.80
C PHE A 655 29.23 25.95 13.46
N ASP A 656 29.65 26.56 12.34
CA ASP A 656 29.18 27.87 11.87
C ASP A 656 27.64 28.02 11.89
N PRO A 657 26.83 27.01 11.48
CA PRO A 657 25.36 27.07 11.55
C PRO A 657 24.77 27.35 12.93
N ILE A 658 25.50 27.04 14.01
CA ILE A 658 25.08 27.19 15.40
C ILE A 658 25.82 28.37 16.04
N CYS A 659 27.13 28.48 15.81
CA CYS A 659 28.03 29.31 16.61
C CYS A 659 28.46 30.63 15.96
N ASP A 660 28.29 30.77 14.64
CA ASP A 660 28.58 32.04 13.97
C ASP A 660 27.44 33.05 14.18
N ILE A 661 27.73 34.14 14.90
CA ILE A 661 26.79 35.23 15.17
C ILE A 661 26.32 35.91 13.87
N GLY A 662 27.12 35.89 12.80
CA GLY A 662 26.83 36.55 11.53
C GLY A 662 26.09 35.69 10.49
N SER A 663 26.29 34.37 10.51
CA SER A 663 25.75 33.45 9.50
C SER A 663 25.03 32.23 10.03
N GLY A 664 25.04 32.02 11.36
CA GLY A 664 24.30 30.96 12.03
C GLY A 664 22.79 31.09 11.86
N PHE A 665 22.11 29.96 11.81
CA PHE A 665 20.67 29.86 11.59
C PHE A 665 19.97 28.90 12.56
N TRP A 666 20.73 28.27 13.46
CA TRP A 666 20.23 27.46 14.57
C TRP A 666 20.50 28.15 15.91
N ALA A 667 19.67 27.83 16.90
CA ALA A 667 19.92 28.20 18.29
C ALA A 667 21.21 27.52 18.81
N TYR A 668 21.97 28.27 19.61
CA TYR A 668 23.25 27.83 20.18
C TYR A 668 23.15 27.28 21.60
N ASP A 669 21.98 27.37 22.23
CA ASP A 669 21.80 26.99 23.63
C ASP A 669 20.60 26.06 23.86
N ILE A 670 20.68 25.30 24.95
CA ILE A 670 19.56 24.56 25.54
C ILE A 670 19.19 25.25 26.86
N GLN A 671 17.89 25.44 27.09
CA GLN A 671 17.39 26.10 28.32
C GLN A 671 16.49 25.23 29.19
N PHE A 672 15.80 24.25 28.59
CA PHE A 672 14.83 23.41 29.30
C PHE A 672 15.09 21.94 29.02
N ILE A 673 15.11 21.12 30.07
CA ILE A 673 15.21 19.67 29.96
C ILE A 673 14.08 19.04 30.78
N ASN A 674 13.16 18.35 30.12
CA ASN A 674 12.12 17.54 30.74
C ASN A 674 12.56 16.07 30.73
N ILE A 675 12.42 15.39 31.86
CA ILE A 675 12.85 14.00 32.04
C ILE A 675 11.65 13.18 32.50
N TYR A 676 11.29 12.18 31.72
CA TYR A 676 10.18 11.26 31.98
C TYR A 676 10.73 9.90 32.40
N GLY A 677 10.06 9.25 33.35
CA GLY A 677 10.43 7.92 33.82
C GLY A 677 11.42 7.87 34.98
N MET A 678 11.75 9.01 35.60
CA MET A 678 12.45 9.03 36.89
C MET A 678 11.55 8.55 38.03
N ASP A 679 12.16 8.15 39.15
CA ASP A 679 11.43 7.86 40.39
C ASP A 679 10.58 9.07 40.82
N GLU A 680 9.38 8.81 41.33
CA GLU A 680 8.41 9.86 41.70
C GLU A 680 8.99 10.88 42.69
N GLU A 681 9.90 10.46 43.58
CA GLU A 681 10.56 11.33 44.55
C GLU A 681 11.47 12.39 43.90
N MET A 682 11.91 12.16 42.67
CA MET A 682 12.80 13.06 41.92
C MET A 682 12.06 14.09 41.07
N ASN A 683 10.74 13.90 40.89
CA ASN A 683 9.91 14.77 40.08
C ASN A 683 9.59 16.08 40.82
N ASN A 684 9.67 17.20 40.07
CA ASN A 684 9.25 18.52 40.54
C ASN A 684 7.96 19.03 39.85
N TYR A 685 7.40 18.20 38.96
CA TYR A 685 6.05 18.30 38.41
C TYR A 685 5.32 16.96 38.64
N ASP A 686 4.02 16.90 38.35
CA ASP A 686 3.19 15.74 38.69
C ASP A 686 3.73 14.40 38.15
N ASN A 687 4.24 14.35 36.92
CA ASN A 687 4.75 13.11 36.31
C ASN A 687 6.19 13.19 35.80
N TYR A 688 6.88 14.31 36.01
CA TYR A 688 8.21 14.52 35.42
C TYR A 688 9.09 15.47 36.20
N ARG A 689 10.38 15.42 35.89
CA ARG A 689 11.37 16.40 36.35
C ARG A 689 11.67 17.39 35.23
N GLN A 690 11.68 18.68 35.54
CA GLN A 690 12.15 19.73 34.65
C GLN A 690 13.36 20.46 35.25
N LEU A 691 14.38 20.63 34.43
CA LEU A 691 15.56 21.43 34.73
C LEU A 691 15.56 22.67 33.86
N ASN A 692 15.83 23.81 34.49
CA ASN A 692 16.10 25.07 33.81
C ASN A 692 17.60 25.32 33.90
N THR A 693 18.31 25.03 32.83
CA THR A 693 19.78 25.08 32.79
C THR A 693 20.23 25.63 31.46
N PHE A 694 21.30 26.42 31.46
CA PHE A 694 21.89 26.96 30.24
C PHE A 694 23.04 26.05 29.81
N VAL A 695 22.90 25.44 28.62
CA VAL A 695 23.94 24.62 28.00
C VAL A 695 24.35 25.29 26.70
N ASP A 696 25.58 25.77 26.62
CA ASP A 696 26.17 26.35 25.41
C ASP A 696 26.68 25.23 24.49
N LEU A 697 26.05 25.05 23.34
CA LEU A 697 26.41 24.03 22.36
C LEU A 697 27.73 24.35 21.64
N CYS A 698 28.18 25.60 21.67
CA CYS A 698 29.43 26.00 21.02
C CYS A 698 30.68 25.49 21.73
N HIS A 699 30.57 25.01 22.97
CA HIS A 699 31.66 24.28 23.61
C HIS A 699 32.09 23.01 22.84
N LEU A 700 31.20 22.43 22.01
CA LEU A 700 31.55 21.29 21.15
C LEU A 700 32.54 21.62 20.03
N GLU A 701 32.86 22.90 19.79
CA GLU A 701 33.95 23.29 18.89
C GLU A 701 35.32 22.86 19.42
N THR A 702 35.47 22.86 20.75
CA THR A 702 36.74 22.54 21.43
C THR A 702 36.69 21.22 22.18
N ASP A 703 35.52 20.87 22.71
CA ASP A 703 35.33 19.70 23.57
C ASP A 703 34.76 18.53 22.77
N GLU A 704 35.15 17.31 23.13
CA GLU A 704 34.63 16.10 22.45
C GLU A 704 33.16 15.84 22.79
N GLU A 705 32.73 16.21 24.00
CA GLU A 705 31.37 16.02 24.50
C GLU A 705 31.00 17.07 25.55
N ILE A 706 29.71 17.36 25.68
CA ILE A 706 29.15 18.13 26.80
C ILE A 706 28.38 17.16 27.71
N VAL A 707 28.68 17.18 29.02
CA VAL A 707 27.98 16.38 30.02
C VAL A 707 27.12 17.26 30.92
N VAL A 708 25.83 16.99 30.96
CA VAL A 708 24.83 17.70 31.78
C VAL A 708 24.36 16.78 32.90
N ASN A 709 24.49 17.23 34.16
CA ASN A 709 23.97 16.50 35.31
C ASN A 709 22.45 16.72 35.45
N LEU A 710 21.68 15.64 35.46
CA LEU A 710 20.22 15.66 35.50
C LEU A 710 19.65 15.70 36.93
N LEU A 711 20.49 15.45 37.93
CA LEU A 711 20.13 15.43 39.36
C LEU A 711 20.42 16.76 40.07
N SER A 712 21.03 17.73 39.38
CA SER A 712 21.44 19.02 39.95
C SER A 712 20.28 19.86 40.47
#